data_AF-B4JLX5-F1
#
_entry.id   AF-B4JLX5-F1
#
_cell.length_a   1.000
_cell.length_b   1.000
_cell.length_c   1.000
_cell.angle_alpha   90.00
_cell.angle_beta   90.00
_cell.angle_gamma   90.00
#
_symmetry.space_group_name_H-M   'P 1'
#
loop_
_entity.id
_entity.type
_entity.pdbx_description
1 polymer ?
#
loop_
_entity_poly.entity_id
_entity_poly.type
_entity_poly.pdbx_seq_one_letter_code
_entity_poly.pdbx_strand_id
1 'polypeptide(L)'
;MDEDDNISNANISVDDDDDDDEQQQRQQDINRQQQIDLLELYAQSFPLRNVDGGGGNTSSDGPAVTAARTDNTTGGGAAGSGNSPFHDWDSQSTAARGSASGSGSGSSSSNSSGSNASGSSQQQQQANAKEINDASATACSGGGGGSGGGNSGAKPSFFFGTSSVILRSRKEVAALINTECCRGSPTPDLDSIMDTLFNPGTPIDNPDNIEWIRWLIAGGRTPTEFVKIVRSYDNHAKCGLVWVPHVVAYRCRTCGISPCMSICRDCFKKGDHANHDFNMFLSQAGGACDCGDTSVMKAEGFCSDHGINNRVNRDPVPNNLLAVAEAIMPKLLFRLLQHFREHSDASLQQQHANNSYSCEAFANMLIDLNNMGEIMRKVMTRTLINADVYSYFMETPCQDTRNGHFLKANREKYEDAVNRFPNPEPPDEYRDLPALGKKLVHTTLLEEFIFWTFKFEFPQTLVCFLLNMLPDQDYKEHLTRTFVMHYSRIPSVLEMSRDPDTLSNRVVHMSVQLFSNESLALKMVNELSLLHVMIISLKLMMSKILIQNTLHDPIKNFHFVIDCTRQVMKDHCYWPLVSDFNNVLSHESVALVFLRDDNLIDMWFQFLQMLQGMNVNVRETASHVEFEPNSYYAAFSCELEASAYPMWSIISHLQDGTHAHLAKKIINYCVTTLHEWLDSIYFREPKLSLEEMMQASFHFPLHRYLAAFVCQAVTKMGISLSDVLPSRPDILPLLMIHPLRVQRYSDHRNNQLTV
;
A
#
# COMPACT_ATOMS: atom_id res chain seq x y z
N MET A 1 33.37 37.32 57.35
CA MET A 1 33.02 38.69 57.73
C MET A 1 32.40 39.42 56.54
N ASP A 2 31.10 39.29 56.27
CA ASP A 2 30.08 38.25 56.48
C ASP A 2 28.86 38.66 55.61
N GLU A 3 28.06 37.70 55.14
CA GLU A 3 26.57 37.67 55.04
C GLU A 3 25.81 39.02 54.76
N ASP A 4 24.85 39.15 53.83
CA ASP A 4 23.95 38.17 53.17
C ASP A 4 23.41 38.61 51.79
N ASP A 5 22.89 37.61 51.06
CA ASP A 5 21.79 37.60 50.09
C ASP A 5 21.59 38.74 49.06
N ASN A 6 21.80 38.39 47.78
CA ASN A 6 21.06 38.98 46.68
C ASN A 6 20.51 37.89 45.75
N ILE A 7 19.18 37.76 45.71
CA ILE A 7 18.46 36.77 44.90
C ILE A 7 18.40 37.24 43.45
N SER A 8 18.96 36.46 42.52
CA SER A 8 18.69 36.61 41.08
C SER A 8 18.35 35.27 40.43
N ASN A 9 17.17 35.22 39.82
CA ASN A 9 16.51 34.10 39.15
C ASN A 9 17.44 33.02 38.55
N ALA A 10 17.17 31.76 38.90
CA ALA A 10 17.55 30.62 38.07
C ALA A 10 16.64 30.59 36.83
N ASN A 11 17.24 30.56 35.64
CA ASN A 11 16.53 30.15 34.43
C ASN A 11 16.39 28.63 34.44
N ILE A 12 15.17 28.13 34.23
CA ILE A 12 14.93 26.75 33.84
C ILE A 12 14.94 26.74 32.32
N SER A 13 15.99 26.17 31.72
CA SER A 13 15.89 25.57 30.39
C SER A 13 15.34 24.17 30.58
N VAL A 14 14.19 23.88 29.98
CA VAL A 14 13.75 22.50 29.77
C VAL A 14 14.43 22.02 28.48
N ASP A 15 14.94 20.81 28.50
CA ASP A 15 15.67 20.23 27.38
C ASP A 15 14.68 19.82 26.26
N ASP A 16 14.75 20.49 25.11
CA ASP A 16 13.92 20.18 23.93
C ASP A 16 14.41 18.92 23.18
N ASP A 17 15.58 18.36 23.55
CA ASP A 17 16.22 17.22 22.85
C ASP A 17 15.58 15.85 23.21
N ASP A 18 14.99 15.69 24.40
CA ASP A 18 14.39 14.40 24.85
C ASP A 18 13.05 14.07 24.13
N ASP A 19 12.31 15.09 23.68
CA ASP A 19 10.99 14.92 23.05
C ASP A 19 11.07 14.40 21.60
N ASP A 20 12.17 14.65 20.89
CA ASP A 20 12.43 14.14 19.53
C ASP A 20 12.84 12.66 19.55
N ASP A 21 13.62 12.23 20.54
CA ASP A 21 13.98 10.82 20.72
C ASP A 21 12.76 9.99 21.19
N GLU A 22 11.91 10.48 22.10
CA GLU A 22 10.66 9.79 22.43
C GLU A 22 9.68 9.70 21.23
N GLN A 23 9.65 10.70 20.34
CA GLN A 23 8.85 10.65 19.12
C GLN A 23 9.39 9.63 18.12
N GLN A 24 10.71 9.57 17.93
CA GLN A 24 11.34 8.51 17.12
C GLN A 24 11.08 7.12 17.73
N GLN A 25 11.17 6.96 19.05
CA GLN A 25 10.89 5.71 19.75
C GLN A 25 9.43 5.27 19.55
N ARG A 26 8.46 6.19 19.69
CA ARG A 26 7.03 5.94 19.44
C ARG A 26 6.74 5.58 17.98
N GLN A 27 7.38 6.25 17.02
CA GLN A 27 7.22 5.93 15.60
C GLN A 27 7.87 4.58 15.24
N GLN A 28 9.02 4.25 15.85
CA GLN A 28 9.66 2.93 15.74
C GLN A 28 8.77 1.82 16.30
N ASP A 29 8.12 2.00 17.45
CA ASP A 29 7.19 1.00 18.00
C ASP A 29 5.89 0.86 17.15
N ILE A 30 5.44 1.93 16.47
CA ILE A 30 4.34 1.85 15.49
C ILE A 30 4.77 1.06 14.24
N ASN A 31 5.95 1.35 13.70
CA ASN A 31 6.53 0.58 12.58
C ASN A 31 6.75 -0.89 12.99
N ARG A 32 7.20 -1.13 14.22
CA ARG A 32 7.34 -2.46 14.83
C ARG A 32 6.01 -3.18 14.97
N GLN A 33 4.90 -2.51 15.31
CA GLN A 33 3.58 -3.15 15.34
C GLN A 33 3.08 -3.52 13.94
N GLN A 34 3.33 -2.69 12.92
CA GLN A 34 3.06 -3.07 11.52
C GLN A 34 3.93 -4.26 11.07
N GLN A 35 5.21 -4.25 11.47
CA GLN A 35 6.14 -5.33 11.24
C GLN A 35 5.68 -6.60 11.97
N ILE A 36 5.17 -6.52 13.20
CA ILE A 36 4.59 -7.64 13.97
C ILE A 36 3.34 -8.20 13.30
N ASP A 37 2.41 -7.36 12.83
CA ASP A 37 1.21 -7.82 12.13
C ASP A 37 1.55 -8.57 10.81
N LEU A 38 2.60 -8.14 10.11
CA LEU A 38 3.18 -8.84 8.95
C LEU A 38 4.00 -10.09 9.34
N LEU A 39 4.81 -10.01 10.41
CA LEU A 39 5.64 -11.11 10.93
C LEU A 39 4.79 -12.25 11.47
N GLU A 40 3.69 -11.98 12.18
CA GLU A 40 2.74 -13.00 12.62
C GLU A 40 2.09 -13.70 11.42
N LEU A 41 1.75 -12.94 10.37
CA LEU A 41 1.22 -13.49 9.11
C LEU A 41 2.20 -14.47 8.45
N TYR A 42 3.50 -14.17 8.43
CA TYR A 42 4.51 -15.08 7.88
C TYR A 42 4.91 -16.21 8.85
N ALA A 43 5.03 -15.95 10.15
CA ALA A 43 5.45 -16.95 11.14
C ALA A 43 4.36 -17.98 11.47
N GLN A 44 3.08 -17.58 11.54
CA GLN A 44 1.97 -18.51 11.79
C GLN A 44 1.71 -19.44 10.59
N SER A 45 2.13 -19.03 9.39
CA SER A 45 2.08 -19.86 8.17
C SER A 45 3.11 -20.99 8.17
N PHE A 46 4.20 -20.87 8.94
CA PHE A 46 5.33 -21.81 8.95
C PHE A 46 5.83 -22.10 10.38
N PRO A 47 5.14 -22.96 11.15
CA PRO A 47 5.64 -23.38 12.45
C PRO A 47 6.95 -24.15 12.29
N LEU A 48 8.06 -23.53 12.72
CA LEU A 48 9.32 -24.22 12.99
C LEU A 48 9.06 -25.29 14.05
N ARG A 49 8.81 -26.54 13.62
CA ARG A 49 8.95 -27.69 14.51
C ARG A 49 10.42 -27.78 14.88
N ASN A 50 10.73 -27.45 16.13
CA ASN A 50 11.97 -27.88 16.75
C ASN A 50 12.11 -29.38 16.50
N VAL A 51 13.17 -29.76 15.79
CA VAL A 51 13.60 -31.15 15.74
C VAL A 51 14.25 -31.41 17.08
N ASP A 52 13.45 -31.86 18.05
CA ASP A 52 13.98 -32.39 19.29
C ASP A 52 15.02 -33.46 18.93
N GLY A 53 16.24 -33.24 19.39
CA GLY A 53 17.36 -34.13 19.15
C GLY A 53 17.10 -35.48 19.79
N GLY A 54 16.52 -36.40 19.01
CA GLY A 54 16.27 -37.79 19.39
C GLY A 54 17.57 -38.53 19.62
N GLY A 55 18.18 -38.33 20.78
CA GLY A 55 19.31 -39.11 21.27
C GLY A 55 18.91 -40.58 21.29
N GLY A 56 19.49 -41.36 20.39
CA GLY A 56 19.19 -42.78 20.31
C GLY A 56 19.58 -43.48 21.59
N ASN A 57 18.74 -44.39 22.08
CA ASN A 57 19.15 -45.34 23.08
C ASN A 57 18.60 -46.73 22.77
N THR A 58 19.49 -47.71 22.78
CA THR A 58 19.24 -49.10 22.44
C THR A 58 18.52 -49.82 23.58
N SER A 59 17.61 -50.72 23.23
CA SER A 59 16.89 -51.57 24.18
C SER A 59 17.78 -52.68 24.76
N SER A 60 17.86 -52.79 26.09
CA SER A 60 18.22 -54.03 26.80
C SER A 60 17.64 -54.05 28.22
N ASP A 61 17.34 -55.24 28.73
CA ASP A 61 16.38 -55.48 29.83
C ASP A 61 16.90 -55.26 31.27
N GLY A 62 16.14 -54.47 32.06
CA GLY A 62 15.84 -54.64 33.49
C GLY A 62 16.96 -54.72 34.56
N PRO A 63 16.62 -54.91 35.86
CA PRO A 63 15.31 -54.77 36.51
C PRO A 63 15.29 -53.72 37.65
N ALA A 64 14.13 -53.54 38.30
CA ALA A 64 13.82 -52.47 39.25
C ALA A 64 14.44 -52.60 40.67
N VAL A 65 14.63 -51.46 41.34
CA VAL A 65 14.71 -51.35 42.81
C VAL A 65 13.91 -50.12 43.30
N THR A 66 13.20 -50.29 44.42
CA THR A 66 12.31 -49.32 45.09
C THR A 66 12.99 -48.56 46.24
N ALA A 67 12.63 -47.29 46.49
CA ALA A 67 12.46 -46.63 47.81
C ALA A 67 12.30 -45.10 47.63
N ALA A 68 11.17 -44.50 48.05
CA ALA A 68 10.95 -43.80 49.33
C ALA A 68 11.62 -42.41 49.43
N ARG A 69 10.85 -41.30 49.35
CA ARG A 69 10.11 -40.63 50.45
C ARG A 69 10.99 -40.10 51.60
N THR A 70 11.15 -38.77 51.67
CA THR A 70 11.10 -37.98 52.91
C THR A 70 10.79 -36.53 52.59
N ASP A 71 9.71 -36.00 53.15
CA ASP A 71 9.50 -34.56 53.31
C ASP A 71 10.49 -34.00 54.35
N ASN A 72 10.86 -32.72 54.24
CA ASN A 72 10.71 -31.85 55.41
C ASN A 72 10.64 -30.34 55.07
N THR A 73 9.79 -29.65 55.82
CA THR A 73 9.45 -28.22 55.73
C THR A 73 10.31 -27.34 56.65
N THR A 74 10.53 -26.06 56.30
CA THR A 74 10.01 -24.85 57.02
C THR A 74 10.83 -23.55 56.81
N GLY A 75 10.13 -22.41 56.69
CA GLY A 75 10.62 -21.03 56.92
C GLY A 75 11.31 -20.32 55.73
N GLY A 76 11.04 -19.05 55.40
CA GLY A 76 10.02 -18.11 55.88
C GLY A 76 10.43 -16.62 55.74
N GLY A 77 9.67 -15.82 54.97
CA GLY A 77 9.87 -14.36 54.75
C GLY A 77 10.43 -14.04 53.34
N ALA A 78 9.67 -13.53 52.36
CA ALA A 78 9.01 -12.21 52.23
C ALA A 78 10.02 -11.04 52.05
N ALA A 79 9.94 -10.13 51.07
CA ALA A 79 8.99 -9.88 49.97
C ALA A 79 9.74 -9.20 48.78
N GLY A 80 9.19 -8.99 47.59
CA GLY A 80 7.85 -9.27 47.04
C GLY A 80 7.76 -8.91 45.55
N SER A 81 6.61 -9.16 44.92
CA SER A 81 6.32 -8.78 43.52
C SER A 81 4.83 -8.42 43.36
N GLY A 82 4.53 -7.56 42.38
CA GLY A 82 3.22 -6.89 42.23
C GLY A 82 2.10 -7.76 41.66
N ASN A 83 0.86 -7.34 41.93
CA ASN A 83 -0.36 -8.05 41.57
C ASN A 83 -0.64 -8.07 40.05
N SER A 84 -1.11 -9.23 39.58
CA SER A 84 -2.12 -9.33 38.52
C SER A 84 -3.52 -9.37 39.17
N PRO A 85 -4.55 -8.77 38.58
CA PRO A 85 -5.95 -9.03 38.94
C PRO A 85 -6.78 -9.52 37.73
N PHE A 86 -7.25 -10.77 37.80
CA PHE A 86 -8.41 -11.27 37.06
C PHE A 86 -9.27 -12.12 38.01
N HIS A 87 -10.59 -12.15 37.77
CA HIS A 87 -11.67 -12.70 38.62
C HIS A 87 -12.02 -11.81 39.85
N ASP A 88 -13.26 -11.41 40.11
CA ASP A 88 -14.54 -12.13 39.98
C ASP A 88 -15.74 -11.21 39.63
N TRP A 89 -16.77 -11.77 38.97
CA TRP A 89 -18.12 -11.79 39.54
C TRP A 89 -18.97 -12.91 38.89
N ASP A 90 -19.48 -13.82 39.72
CA ASP A 90 -20.31 -14.98 39.35
C ASP A 90 -21.70 -14.90 40.02
N SER A 91 -22.68 -15.70 39.57
CA SER A 91 -24.09 -15.87 40.02
C SER A 91 -25.17 -15.39 39.03
N GLN A 92 -26.28 -16.10 38.79
CA GLN A 92 -26.73 -17.37 39.39
C GLN A 92 -27.82 -18.07 38.55
N SER A 93 -27.72 -19.41 38.41
CA SER A 93 -28.82 -20.41 38.38
C SER A 93 -29.98 -20.27 37.36
N THR A 94 -30.55 -21.31 36.75
CA THR A 94 -30.86 -22.67 37.24
C THR A 94 -30.87 -23.71 36.11
N ALA A 95 -30.70 -24.99 36.46
CA ALA A 95 -30.64 -26.10 35.51
C ALA A 95 -32.02 -26.76 35.21
N ALA A 96 -32.19 -27.32 34.01
CA ALA A 96 -32.88 -28.61 33.79
C ALA A 96 -32.67 -29.23 32.38
N ARG A 97 -32.14 -30.46 32.38
CA ARG A 97 -32.36 -31.61 31.48
C ARG A 97 -33.29 -31.47 30.26
N GLY A 98 -32.91 -32.10 29.14
CA GLY A 98 -33.89 -32.72 28.22
C GLY A 98 -33.40 -33.01 26.80
N SER A 99 -33.06 -34.26 26.50
CA SER A 99 -32.82 -34.72 25.12
C SER A 99 -34.13 -34.86 24.32
N ALA A 100 -34.16 -34.46 23.05
CA ALA A 100 -34.92 -35.16 22.01
C ALA A 100 -34.56 -34.67 20.58
N SER A 101 -34.37 -35.63 19.69
CA SER A 101 -34.41 -35.48 18.23
C SER A 101 -35.84 -35.18 17.73
N GLY A 102 -35.99 -34.36 16.69
CA GLY A 102 -37.28 -34.15 16.03
C GLY A 102 -37.18 -33.44 14.69
N SER A 103 -37.18 -34.20 13.60
CA SER A 103 -37.32 -33.69 12.23
C SER A 103 -38.77 -33.30 11.94
N GLY A 104 -38.99 -32.22 11.16
CA GLY A 104 -40.35 -31.76 10.82
C GLY A 104 -40.37 -30.61 9.81
N SER A 105 -40.68 -30.94 8.55
CA SER A 105 -40.82 -30.03 7.41
C SER A 105 -42.24 -29.45 7.25
N GLY A 106 -42.36 -28.24 6.68
CA GLY A 106 -43.62 -27.65 6.17
C GLY A 106 -43.72 -26.15 6.48
N SER A 107 -43.71 -25.25 5.50
CA SER A 107 -44.89 -24.74 4.76
C SER A 107 -45.92 -24.03 5.66
N SER A 108 -46.45 -22.84 5.36
CA SER A 108 -46.25 -21.89 4.25
C SER A 108 -47.13 -20.63 4.50
N SER A 109 -46.71 -19.46 4.01
CA SER A 109 -47.54 -18.30 3.60
C SER A 109 -48.81 -17.91 4.41
N SER A 110 -48.88 -16.66 4.89
CA SER A 110 -49.57 -15.57 4.16
C SER A 110 -49.91 -14.33 5.03
N ASN A 111 -49.82 -13.16 4.38
CA ASN A 111 -50.58 -11.91 4.54
C ASN A 111 -51.33 -11.60 5.87
N SER A 112 -51.12 -10.38 6.40
CA SER A 112 -52.06 -9.27 6.10
C SER A 112 -51.61 -7.90 6.64
N SER A 113 -52.12 -6.85 5.98
CA SER A 113 -51.83 -5.42 6.13
C SER A 113 -52.75 -4.67 7.13
N GLY A 114 -52.28 -3.53 7.66
CA GLY A 114 -53.10 -2.48 8.30
C GLY A 114 -52.21 -1.55 9.16
N SER A 115 -51.88 -0.28 8.86
CA SER A 115 -52.60 0.91 8.35
C SER A 115 -53.19 1.83 9.44
N ASN A 116 -52.62 3.04 9.55
CA ASN A 116 -53.16 4.28 10.16
C ASN A 116 -53.39 4.27 11.70
N ALA A 117 -53.22 5.36 12.46
CA ALA A 117 -53.59 6.74 12.16
C ALA A 117 -52.86 7.80 13.02
N SER A 118 -53.11 9.08 12.69
CA SER A 118 -52.53 10.31 13.26
C SER A 118 -53.27 10.87 14.48
N GLY A 119 -52.61 11.79 15.22
CA GLY A 119 -53.23 12.65 16.25
C GLY A 119 -52.42 13.93 16.48
N SER A 120 -53.07 15.08 16.62
CA SER A 120 -52.43 16.42 16.53
C SER A 120 -53.11 17.50 17.40
N SER A 121 -52.32 18.33 18.11
CA SER A 121 -52.70 19.64 18.72
C SER A 121 -51.43 20.30 19.31
N GLN A 122 -51.03 21.55 19.00
CA GLN A 122 -51.55 22.87 19.47
C GLN A 122 -51.42 23.07 21.01
N GLN A 123 -51.02 24.23 21.60
CA GLN A 123 -50.65 25.58 21.11
C GLN A 123 -50.03 26.45 22.26
N GLN A 124 -49.71 27.74 21.99
CA GLN A 124 -49.41 28.89 22.92
C GLN A 124 -48.03 28.89 23.64
N GLN A 125 -47.19 29.95 23.68
CA GLN A 125 -47.25 31.44 23.67
C GLN A 125 -47.28 32.14 25.06
N GLN A 126 -46.18 32.85 25.38
CA GLN A 126 -46.02 34.19 26.02
C GLN A 126 -44.56 34.29 26.52
N ALA A 127 -43.69 35.24 26.13
CA ALA A 127 -43.74 36.71 26.03
C ALA A 127 -43.56 37.45 27.37
N ASN A 128 -42.37 38.02 27.61
CA ASN A 128 -42.18 39.25 28.38
C ASN A 128 -40.84 39.94 28.03
N ALA A 129 -40.72 41.23 28.33
CA ALA A 129 -39.70 42.14 27.76
C ALA A 129 -39.05 43.07 28.81
N LYS A 130 -38.19 44.00 28.34
CA LYS A 130 -37.59 45.19 29.03
C LYS A 130 -36.40 44.90 29.99
N GLU A 131 -35.43 45.78 30.31
CA GLU A 131 -34.93 47.12 29.86
C GLU A 131 -33.58 47.39 30.64
N ILE A 132 -32.59 48.24 30.30
CA ILE A 132 -32.19 49.06 29.12
C ILE A 132 -30.71 49.58 29.32
N ASN A 133 -30.17 50.42 28.41
CA ASN A 133 -28.93 51.26 28.49
C ASN A 133 -27.52 50.60 28.37
N ASP A 134 -26.50 51.28 27.78
CA ASP A 134 -26.46 52.25 26.65
C ASP A 134 -25.00 52.48 26.17
N ALA A 135 -24.80 53.33 25.14
CA ALA A 135 -23.54 53.86 24.55
C ALA A 135 -22.81 52.93 23.55
N SER A 136 -23.06 53.03 22.23
CA SER A 136 -22.56 54.03 21.24
C SER A 136 -21.10 53.79 20.79
N ALA A 137 -20.71 53.76 19.51
CA ALA A 137 -21.39 53.80 18.20
C ALA A 137 -20.45 53.06 17.19
N THR A 138 -20.80 52.55 16.01
CA THR A 138 -21.51 53.19 14.89
C THR A 138 -21.92 52.09 13.87
N ALA A 139 -23.15 52.07 13.37
CA ALA A 139 -23.58 51.20 12.24
C ALA A 139 -23.07 51.79 10.89
N CYS A 140 -23.11 51.16 9.72
CA CYS A 140 -24.07 50.22 9.12
C CYS A 140 -23.42 49.63 7.83
N SER A 141 -23.82 48.50 7.24
CA SER A 141 -24.95 47.57 7.50
C SER A 141 -24.65 46.20 6.88
N GLY A 142 -24.77 45.13 7.66
CA GLY A 142 -24.94 43.77 7.16
C GLY A 142 -26.40 43.33 7.31
N GLY A 143 -26.88 42.50 6.39
CA GLY A 143 -28.22 41.89 6.45
C GLY A 143 -28.14 40.37 6.40
N GLY A 144 -28.01 39.74 7.57
CA GLY A 144 -28.12 38.29 7.72
C GLY A 144 -29.55 37.89 8.15
N GLY A 145 -30.17 36.96 7.42
CA GLY A 145 -31.44 36.34 7.76
C GLY A 145 -31.28 34.83 7.86
N GLY A 146 -31.88 34.22 8.89
CA GLY A 146 -31.57 32.85 9.30
C GLY A 146 -32.25 31.72 8.52
N SER A 147 -31.80 30.52 8.85
CA SER A 147 -32.18 29.19 8.36
C SER A 147 -33.66 28.98 8.04
N GLY A 148 -33.93 28.62 6.78
CA GLY A 148 -35.18 28.01 6.33
C GLY A 148 -34.93 27.16 5.08
N GLY A 149 -35.38 25.91 5.07
CA GLY A 149 -35.23 25.03 3.90
C GLY A 149 -36.08 25.53 2.74
N GLY A 150 -35.45 26.15 1.74
CA GLY A 150 -36.12 26.79 0.60
C GLY A 150 -35.56 26.35 -0.75
N ASN A 151 -36.42 25.75 -1.57
CA ASN A 151 -36.09 25.22 -2.90
C ASN A 151 -36.24 26.30 -4.00
N SER A 152 -35.30 27.25 -4.06
CA SER A 152 -35.06 28.19 -5.17
C SER A 152 -33.82 29.04 -4.82
N GLY A 153 -32.88 29.38 -5.69
CA GLY A 153 -32.82 29.35 -7.15
C GLY A 153 -31.77 30.39 -7.57
N ALA A 154 -30.51 29.99 -7.67
CA ALA A 154 -29.43 30.88 -8.14
C ALA A 154 -29.72 31.31 -9.60
N LYS A 155 -29.63 32.62 -9.86
CA LYS A 155 -29.90 33.21 -11.18
C LYS A 155 -28.74 32.90 -12.14
N PRO A 156 -28.98 32.38 -13.37
CA PRO A 156 -27.91 32.11 -14.32
C PRO A 156 -27.38 33.38 -14.99
N SER A 157 -26.15 33.29 -15.45
CA SER A 157 -25.48 34.24 -16.34
C SER A 157 -25.19 33.66 -17.75
N PHE A 158 -25.67 32.44 -18.04
CA PHE A 158 -25.49 31.78 -19.34
C PHE A 158 -26.46 32.33 -20.40
N PHE A 159 -25.95 32.63 -21.59
CA PHE A 159 -26.71 33.15 -22.73
C PHE A 159 -26.98 32.02 -23.74
N PHE A 160 -28.25 31.76 -24.05
CA PHE A 160 -28.68 30.72 -24.99
C PHE A 160 -29.39 31.32 -26.21
N GLY A 161 -28.65 31.50 -27.31
CA GLY A 161 -29.19 31.91 -28.61
C GLY A 161 -29.90 33.28 -28.63
N THR A 162 -30.59 33.56 -29.75
CA THR A 162 -31.23 34.86 -30.04
C THR A 162 -32.60 35.08 -29.39
N SER A 163 -32.96 34.31 -28.35
CA SER A 163 -34.29 34.33 -27.73
C SER A 163 -34.26 34.82 -26.29
N SER A 164 -34.63 36.09 -26.12
CA SER A 164 -35.19 36.75 -24.92
C SER A 164 -34.67 36.41 -23.52
N VAL A 165 -34.38 37.47 -22.75
CA VAL A 165 -33.98 37.42 -21.33
C VAL A 165 -35.02 36.68 -20.47
N ILE A 166 -34.83 35.38 -20.29
CA ILE A 166 -35.60 34.55 -19.35
C ILE A 166 -34.61 33.95 -18.36
N LEU A 167 -34.73 34.36 -17.10
CA LEU A 167 -34.00 33.80 -15.96
C LEU A 167 -34.49 32.36 -15.70
N ARG A 168 -33.90 31.39 -16.42
CA ARG A 168 -34.14 29.95 -16.19
C ARG A 168 -33.51 29.50 -14.87
N SER A 169 -33.99 28.43 -14.28
CA SER A 169 -33.35 27.76 -13.14
C SER A 169 -32.28 26.76 -13.59
N ARG A 170 -31.37 26.34 -12.70
CA ARG A 170 -30.42 25.23 -12.96
C ARG A 170 -31.13 23.99 -13.50
N LYS A 171 -32.30 23.66 -12.94
CA LYS A 171 -33.14 22.52 -13.33
C LYS A 171 -33.64 22.64 -14.77
N GLU A 172 -34.13 23.81 -15.17
CA GLU A 172 -34.63 24.04 -16.54
C GLU A 172 -33.49 24.03 -17.57
N VAL A 173 -32.35 24.64 -17.26
CA VAL A 173 -31.15 24.57 -18.13
C VAL A 173 -30.70 23.12 -18.28
N ALA A 174 -30.55 22.37 -17.19
CA ALA A 174 -30.16 20.96 -17.25
C ALA A 174 -31.15 20.07 -18.00
N ALA A 175 -32.46 20.36 -17.94
CA ALA A 175 -33.46 19.63 -18.72
C ALA A 175 -33.34 19.88 -20.23
N LEU A 176 -33.03 21.12 -20.63
CA LEU A 176 -32.79 21.50 -22.02
C LEU A 176 -31.51 20.84 -22.56
N ILE A 177 -30.41 20.93 -21.82
CA ILE A 177 -29.13 20.28 -22.15
C ILE A 177 -29.28 18.76 -22.24
N ASN A 178 -30.02 18.12 -21.34
CA ASN A 178 -30.32 16.69 -21.45
C ASN A 178 -31.09 16.38 -22.75
N THR A 179 -32.07 17.21 -23.12
CA THR A 179 -32.82 17.06 -24.38
C THR A 179 -31.92 17.27 -25.60
N GLU A 180 -30.91 18.15 -25.51
CA GLU A 180 -29.89 18.37 -26.53
C GLU A 180 -28.98 17.14 -26.70
N CYS A 181 -28.38 16.64 -25.61
CA CYS A 181 -27.54 15.45 -25.62
C CYS A 181 -28.28 14.20 -26.12
N CYS A 182 -29.57 14.04 -25.76
CA CYS A 182 -30.42 12.94 -26.23
C CYS A 182 -30.62 12.88 -27.76
N ARG A 183 -30.31 13.95 -28.51
CA ARG A 183 -30.55 14.03 -29.96
C ARG A 183 -29.42 13.47 -30.82
N GLY A 184 -28.22 13.25 -30.26
CA GLY A 184 -27.06 12.75 -31.01
C GLY A 184 -26.54 13.73 -32.09
N SER A 185 -26.88 15.02 -31.97
CA SER A 185 -26.38 16.12 -32.79
C SER A 185 -25.28 16.89 -32.04
N PRO A 186 -24.54 17.82 -32.69
CA PRO A 186 -23.69 18.77 -31.97
C PRO A 186 -24.47 19.47 -30.86
N THR A 187 -23.79 19.78 -29.75
CA THR A 187 -24.39 20.32 -28.51
C THR A 187 -23.88 21.73 -28.20
N PRO A 188 -24.13 22.73 -29.06
CA PRO A 188 -23.57 24.08 -28.93
C PRO A 188 -23.97 24.80 -27.64
N ASP A 189 -25.18 24.54 -27.10
CA ASP A 189 -25.61 25.15 -25.84
C ASP A 189 -24.80 24.55 -24.67
N LEU A 190 -24.58 23.23 -24.66
CA LEU A 190 -23.68 22.57 -23.69
C LEU A 190 -22.24 23.07 -23.83
N ASP A 191 -21.69 23.14 -25.05
CA ASP A 191 -20.31 23.58 -25.29
C ASP A 191 -20.04 24.97 -24.70
N SER A 192 -20.97 25.91 -24.88
CA SER A 192 -20.88 27.26 -24.32
C SER A 192 -20.91 27.28 -22.78
N ILE A 193 -21.72 26.42 -22.16
CA ILE A 193 -21.70 26.26 -20.69
C ILE A 193 -20.37 25.66 -20.25
N MET A 194 -19.89 24.61 -20.92
CA MET A 194 -18.65 23.91 -20.57
C MET A 194 -17.41 24.83 -20.62
N ASP A 195 -17.31 25.68 -21.65
CA ASP A 195 -16.19 26.64 -21.79
C ASP A 195 -16.18 27.72 -20.68
N THR A 196 -17.32 27.89 -19.99
CA THR A 196 -17.44 28.77 -18.83
C THR A 196 -17.20 28.02 -17.52
N LEU A 197 -17.80 26.84 -17.31
CA LEU A 197 -17.66 26.06 -16.07
C LEU A 197 -16.27 25.45 -15.90
N PHE A 198 -15.63 25.02 -16.99
CA PHE A 198 -14.28 24.47 -17.00
C PHE A 198 -13.23 25.53 -17.35
N ASN A 199 -13.55 26.82 -17.18
CA ASN A 199 -12.59 27.89 -17.43
C ASN A 199 -11.41 27.80 -16.42
N PRO A 200 -10.16 27.70 -16.88
CA PRO A 200 -9.02 27.59 -15.96
C PRO A 200 -8.80 28.85 -15.10
N GLY A 201 -9.24 30.01 -15.59
CA GLY A 201 -9.22 31.27 -14.83
C GLY A 201 -10.20 31.32 -13.64
N THR A 202 -11.07 30.32 -13.47
CA THR A 202 -11.83 30.11 -12.24
C THR A 202 -11.18 29.03 -11.37
N PRO A 203 -11.10 29.23 -10.02
CA PRO A 203 -10.62 28.22 -9.09
C PRO A 203 -11.33 26.88 -9.27
N ILE A 204 -10.59 25.78 -9.20
CA ILE A 204 -11.14 24.43 -9.43
C ILE A 204 -12.20 24.04 -8.40
N ASP A 205 -11.98 24.38 -7.12
CA ASP A 205 -12.92 24.17 -6.01
C ASP A 205 -14.03 25.26 -5.93
N ASN A 206 -14.37 25.93 -7.05
CA ASN A 206 -15.48 26.88 -7.07
C ASN A 206 -16.82 26.16 -6.78
N PRO A 207 -17.51 26.47 -5.68
CA PRO A 207 -18.70 25.72 -5.26
C PRO A 207 -19.90 25.93 -6.18
N ASP A 208 -19.99 27.07 -6.88
CA ASP A 208 -21.07 27.32 -7.84
C ASP A 208 -20.88 26.49 -9.10
N ASN A 209 -19.64 26.38 -9.62
CA ASN A 209 -19.32 25.55 -10.77
C ASN A 209 -19.55 24.06 -10.47
N ILE A 210 -19.07 23.58 -9.31
CA ILE A 210 -19.29 22.21 -8.84
C ILE A 210 -20.78 21.88 -8.75
N GLU A 211 -21.59 22.79 -8.19
CA GLU A 211 -23.04 22.60 -8.10
C GLU A 211 -23.70 22.62 -9.50
N TRP A 212 -23.30 23.53 -10.40
CA TRP A 212 -23.77 23.52 -11.79
C TRP A 212 -23.48 22.20 -12.51
N ILE A 213 -22.27 21.64 -12.35
CA ILE A 213 -21.89 20.33 -12.92
C ILE A 213 -22.83 19.22 -12.41
N ARG A 214 -23.09 19.18 -11.09
CA ARG A 214 -24.05 18.23 -10.49
C ARG A 214 -25.47 18.37 -11.08
N TRP A 215 -25.94 19.61 -11.29
CA TRP A 215 -27.25 19.85 -11.90
C TRP A 215 -27.33 19.44 -13.37
N LEU A 216 -26.30 19.75 -14.17
CA LEU A 216 -26.23 19.36 -15.59
C LEU A 216 -26.27 17.83 -15.73
N ILE A 217 -25.43 17.11 -14.99
CA ILE A 217 -25.38 15.64 -14.97
C ILE A 217 -26.74 15.04 -14.56
N ALA A 218 -27.46 15.66 -13.62
CA ALA A 218 -28.80 15.23 -13.24
C ALA A 218 -29.86 15.37 -14.36
N GLY A 219 -29.58 16.19 -15.38
CA GLY A 219 -30.35 16.25 -16.63
C GLY A 219 -31.80 16.73 -16.46
N GLY A 220 -32.03 17.69 -15.55
CA GLY A 220 -33.36 18.23 -15.23
C GLY A 220 -34.06 17.56 -14.04
N ARG A 221 -33.45 16.52 -13.46
CA ARG A 221 -33.80 16.01 -12.12
C ARG A 221 -33.02 16.78 -11.05
N THR A 222 -33.36 16.64 -9.78
CA THR A 222 -32.43 17.04 -8.71
C THR A 222 -31.25 16.06 -8.64
N PRO A 223 -30.05 16.48 -8.19
CA PRO A 223 -28.91 15.58 -8.04
C PRO A 223 -29.21 14.36 -7.15
N THR A 224 -30.00 14.53 -6.09
CA THR A 224 -30.36 13.44 -5.15
C THR A 224 -31.36 12.45 -5.74
N GLU A 225 -32.30 12.89 -6.58
CA GLU A 225 -33.14 11.98 -7.38
C GLU A 225 -32.32 11.22 -8.41
N PHE A 226 -31.39 11.90 -9.09
CA PHE A 226 -30.52 11.28 -10.09
C PHE A 226 -29.65 10.18 -9.49
N VAL A 227 -28.96 10.43 -8.37
CA VAL A 227 -28.16 9.41 -7.64
C VAL A 227 -29.00 8.18 -7.32
N LYS A 228 -30.24 8.34 -6.85
CA LYS A 228 -31.13 7.20 -6.54
C LYS A 228 -31.49 6.39 -7.78
N ILE A 229 -31.74 7.05 -8.91
CA ILE A 229 -32.05 6.38 -10.18
C ILE A 229 -30.82 5.63 -10.69
N VAL A 230 -29.64 6.25 -10.73
CA VAL A 230 -28.39 5.60 -11.17
C VAL A 230 -28.07 4.39 -10.29
N ARG A 231 -28.15 4.55 -8.95
CA ARG A 231 -27.95 3.45 -7.99
C ARG A 231 -28.98 2.32 -8.10
N SER A 232 -30.17 2.56 -8.67
CA SER A 232 -31.16 1.49 -8.90
C SER A 232 -30.81 0.54 -10.06
N TYR A 233 -29.84 0.90 -10.91
CA TYR A 233 -29.27 0.01 -11.93
C TYR A 233 -27.93 -0.62 -11.48
N ASP A 234 -27.56 -0.41 -10.23
CA ASP A 234 -26.27 -0.79 -9.71
C ASP A 234 -26.24 -2.28 -9.37
N ASN A 235 -25.33 -3.01 -10.02
CA ASN A 235 -25.29 -4.47 -10.03
C ASN A 235 -23.87 -5.01 -9.85
N HIS A 236 -22.96 -4.22 -9.25
CA HIS A 236 -21.56 -4.61 -9.12
C HIS A 236 -21.41 -5.94 -8.39
N ALA A 237 -20.57 -6.82 -8.93
CA ALA A 237 -20.11 -7.99 -8.20
C ALA A 237 -19.07 -7.66 -7.11
N LYS A 238 -18.49 -6.45 -7.06
CA LYS A 238 -17.38 -6.06 -6.17
C LYS A 238 -17.72 -4.80 -5.37
N CYS A 239 -17.26 -4.71 -4.12
CA CYS A 239 -17.45 -3.54 -3.27
C CYS A 239 -16.60 -2.35 -3.70
N GLY A 240 -15.27 -2.49 -3.67
CA GLY A 240 -14.35 -1.42 -4.08
C GLY A 240 -14.43 -0.13 -3.26
N LEU A 241 -15.04 -0.15 -2.08
CA LEU A 241 -15.04 1.00 -1.16
C LEU A 241 -13.59 1.30 -0.73
N VAL A 242 -13.09 2.47 -1.09
CA VAL A 242 -11.78 2.97 -0.64
C VAL A 242 -11.95 3.82 0.61
N TRP A 243 -11.02 3.68 1.56
CA TRP A 243 -10.94 4.46 2.79
C TRP A 243 -9.57 5.12 2.98
N VAL A 244 -9.58 6.17 3.81
CA VAL A 244 -8.41 6.96 4.22
C VAL A 244 -7.77 6.39 5.50
N PRO A 245 -6.61 6.90 5.94
CA PRO A 245 -6.03 6.56 7.24
C PRO A 245 -7.01 6.60 8.43
N HIS A 246 -6.70 5.78 9.44
CA HIS A 246 -7.42 5.61 10.71
C HIS A 246 -8.86 5.08 10.57
N VAL A 247 -9.16 4.36 9.48
CA VAL A 247 -10.41 3.60 9.33
C VAL A 247 -10.21 2.14 9.77
N VAL A 248 -11.20 1.59 10.48
CA VAL A 248 -11.20 0.19 10.93
C VAL A 248 -11.59 -0.75 9.79
N ALA A 249 -10.70 -1.67 9.47
CA ALA A 249 -10.88 -2.72 8.46
C ALA A 249 -10.67 -4.12 9.06
N TYR A 250 -11.02 -5.14 8.30
CA TYR A 250 -10.96 -6.55 8.70
C TYR A 250 -10.17 -7.34 7.66
N ARG A 251 -9.31 -8.27 8.09
CA ARG A 251 -8.64 -9.23 7.22
C ARG A 251 -8.95 -10.64 7.72
N CYS A 252 -9.66 -11.41 6.92
CA CYS A 252 -10.02 -12.79 7.24
C CYS A 252 -9.05 -13.74 6.56
N ARG A 253 -8.11 -14.32 7.33
CA ARG A 253 -7.08 -15.22 6.82
C ARG A 253 -7.69 -16.51 6.23
N THR A 254 -8.82 -16.98 6.77
CA THR A 254 -9.55 -18.13 6.23
C THR A 254 -10.16 -17.87 4.84
N CYS A 255 -10.69 -16.67 4.59
CA CYS A 255 -11.29 -16.30 3.30
C CYS A 255 -10.29 -15.73 2.29
N GLY A 256 -9.15 -15.21 2.75
CA GLY A 256 -8.11 -14.64 1.88
C GLY A 256 -7.53 -15.66 0.91
N ILE A 257 -7.21 -15.18 -0.29
CA ILE A 257 -6.30 -15.82 -1.24
C ILE A 257 -4.96 -15.07 -1.19
N SER A 258 -5.00 -13.72 -1.22
CA SER A 258 -3.84 -12.87 -0.98
C SER A 258 -3.74 -12.47 0.51
N PRO A 259 -2.53 -12.42 1.11
CA PRO A 259 -2.34 -11.94 2.48
C PRO A 259 -2.63 -10.44 2.67
N CYS A 260 -2.64 -9.66 1.58
CA CYS A 260 -2.95 -8.22 1.60
C CYS A 260 -4.46 -7.93 1.68
N MET A 261 -5.30 -8.94 1.43
CA MET A 261 -6.77 -8.81 1.32
C MET A 261 -7.39 -8.11 2.52
N SER A 262 -8.31 -7.17 2.25
CA SER A 262 -8.93 -6.28 3.24
C SER A 262 -10.43 -6.07 2.97
N ILE A 263 -11.23 -6.08 4.05
CA ILE A 263 -12.69 -6.02 4.00
C ILE A 263 -13.17 -4.83 4.85
N CYS A 264 -14.08 -4.01 4.32
CA CYS A 264 -14.71 -2.95 5.08
C CYS A 264 -15.69 -3.52 6.14
N ARG A 265 -15.96 -2.72 7.18
CA ARG A 265 -16.86 -3.10 8.29
C ARG A 265 -18.21 -3.66 7.82
N ASP A 266 -18.82 -3.03 6.82
CA ASP A 266 -20.17 -3.41 6.38
C ASP A 266 -20.18 -4.70 5.58
N CYS A 267 -19.15 -4.96 4.77
CA CYS A 267 -19.02 -6.24 4.07
C CYS A 267 -18.70 -7.37 5.06
N PHE A 268 -17.77 -7.17 6.01
CA PHE A 268 -17.46 -8.17 7.03
C PHE A 268 -18.67 -8.54 7.90
N LYS A 269 -19.53 -7.57 8.26
CA LYS A 269 -20.75 -7.83 9.02
C LYS A 269 -21.88 -8.51 8.24
N LYS A 270 -21.84 -8.46 6.91
CA LYS A 270 -22.86 -9.00 6.01
C LYS A 270 -22.42 -10.28 5.27
N GLY A 271 -21.16 -10.67 5.41
CA GLY A 271 -20.62 -11.96 4.96
C GLY A 271 -20.62 -12.99 6.08
N ASP A 272 -20.45 -14.27 5.73
CA ASP A 272 -20.27 -15.32 6.72
C ASP A 272 -18.78 -15.47 7.07
N HIS A 273 -18.47 -15.16 8.33
CA HIS A 273 -17.14 -15.33 8.92
C HIS A 273 -17.20 -16.15 10.23
N ALA A 274 -18.25 -16.97 10.40
CA ALA A 274 -18.41 -17.79 11.60
C ALA A 274 -17.28 -18.82 11.75
N ASN A 275 -16.57 -18.79 12.88
CA ASN A 275 -15.43 -19.65 13.19
C ASN A 275 -14.21 -19.49 12.25
N HIS A 276 -14.13 -18.38 11.50
CA HIS A 276 -12.95 -18.07 10.70
C HIS A 276 -11.86 -17.41 11.54
N ASP A 277 -10.60 -17.56 11.12
CA ASP A 277 -9.51 -16.74 11.60
C ASP A 277 -9.52 -15.39 10.87
N PHE A 278 -9.53 -14.31 11.66
CA PHE A 278 -9.50 -12.94 11.18
C PHE A 278 -8.90 -12.01 12.23
N ASN A 279 -8.30 -10.90 11.78
CA ASN A 279 -7.99 -9.77 12.64
C ASN A 279 -8.79 -8.52 12.21
N MET A 280 -8.98 -7.63 13.17
CA MET A 280 -9.51 -6.28 12.97
C MET A 280 -8.36 -5.31 13.19
N PHE A 281 -8.10 -4.42 12.24
CA PHE A 281 -6.95 -3.52 12.28
C PHE A 281 -7.35 -2.08 11.97
N LEU A 282 -6.55 -1.14 12.46
CA LEU A 282 -6.69 0.29 12.16
C LEU A 282 -5.78 0.60 10.96
N SER A 283 -6.39 0.94 9.83
CA SER A 283 -5.69 1.12 8.56
C SER A 283 -4.91 2.44 8.54
N GLN A 284 -3.58 2.40 8.67
CA GLN A 284 -2.76 3.62 8.80
C GLN A 284 -2.50 4.35 7.46
N ALA A 285 -2.54 3.65 6.33
CA ALA A 285 -2.31 4.23 4.99
C ALA A 285 -3.58 4.40 4.13
N GLY A 286 -4.73 3.97 4.65
CA GLY A 286 -5.93 3.72 3.84
C GLY A 286 -5.97 2.30 3.26
N GLY A 287 -7.00 2.01 2.45
CA GLY A 287 -7.20 0.70 1.84
C GLY A 287 -8.45 0.65 0.96
N ALA A 288 -8.67 -0.48 0.27
CA ALA A 288 -9.88 -0.74 -0.51
C ALA A 288 -10.55 -2.07 -0.10
N CYS A 289 -11.86 -2.19 -0.32
CA CYS A 289 -12.61 -3.40 0.01
C CYS A 289 -12.61 -4.43 -1.11
N ASP A 290 -12.00 -5.59 -0.83
CA ASP A 290 -11.91 -6.74 -1.74
C ASP A 290 -13.17 -7.62 -1.81
N CYS A 291 -14.22 -7.29 -1.05
CA CYS A 291 -15.44 -8.10 -1.01
C CYS A 291 -16.07 -8.24 -2.41
N GLY A 292 -16.24 -9.48 -2.86
CA GLY A 292 -16.76 -9.80 -4.19
C GLY A 292 -15.68 -10.04 -5.25
N ASP A 293 -14.40 -9.82 -4.94
CA ASP A 293 -13.30 -10.11 -5.86
C ASP A 293 -12.73 -11.53 -5.65
N THR A 294 -13.15 -12.45 -6.53
CA THR A 294 -12.73 -13.85 -6.53
C THR A 294 -11.25 -14.06 -6.83
N SER A 295 -10.50 -13.01 -7.20
CA SER A 295 -9.06 -13.10 -7.45
C SER A 295 -8.19 -12.91 -6.19
N VAL A 296 -8.78 -12.41 -5.10
CA VAL A 296 -8.08 -12.14 -3.83
C VAL A 296 -8.78 -12.72 -2.60
N MET A 297 -10.05 -13.15 -2.75
CA MET A 297 -10.87 -13.69 -1.66
C MET A 297 -11.82 -14.81 -2.16
N LYS A 298 -12.02 -15.84 -1.33
CA LYS A 298 -12.99 -16.93 -1.57
C LYS A 298 -14.43 -16.44 -1.51
N ALA A 299 -15.27 -16.98 -2.38
CA ALA A 299 -16.66 -16.56 -2.52
C ALA A 299 -17.54 -16.85 -1.27
N GLU A 300 -17.17 -17.83 -0.44
CA GLU A 300 -17.90 -18.12 0.82
C GLU A 300 -17.93 -16.92 1.78
N GLY A 301 -16.89 -16.08 1.79
CA GLY A 301 -16.81 -14.91 2.66
C GLY A 301 -17.35 -13.61 2.05
N PHE A 302 -18.02 -13.67 0.89
CA PHE A 302 -18.64 -12.49 0.30
C PHE A 302 -19.89 -12.08 1.08
N CYS A 303 -20.17 -10.77 1.10
CA CYS A 303 -21.35 -10.25 1.75
C CYS A 303 -22.62 -10.41 0.89
N SER A 304 -23.80 -10.30 1.53
CA SER A 304 -25.12 -10.36 0.89
C SER A 304 -25.33 -9.43 -0.32
N ASP A 305 -24.53 -8.36 -0.42
CA ASP A 305 -24.73 -7.28 -1.38
C ASP A 305 -23.79 -7.38 -2.59
N HIS A 306 -22.73 -8.20 -2.52
CA HIS A 306 -21.70 -8.34 -3.55
C HIS A 306 -21.55 -9.80 -4.01
N GLY A 307 -20.84 -10.01 -5.10
CA GLY A 307 -20.72 -11.30 -5.79
C GLY A 307 -21.62 -11.41 -7.03
N ILE A 308 -21.21 -12.26 -7.97
CA ILE A 308 -21.76 -12.35 -9.34
C ILE A 308 -23.29 -12.61 -9.37
N ASN A 309 -23.82 -13.28 -8.35
CA ASN A 309 -25.22 -13.71 -8.27
C ASN A 309 -26.18 -12.67 -7.67
N ASN A 310 -25.67 -11.62 -7.00
CA ASN A 310 -26.47 -10.69 -6.18
C ASN A 310 -27.00 -9.47 -6.97
N ARG A 311 -27.30 -9.65 -8.27
CA ARG A 311 -27.86 -8.59 -9.14
C ARG A 311 -29.28 -8.21 -8.74
N VAL A 312 -29.45 -7.02 -8.16
CA VAL A 312 -30.73 -6.50 -7.64
C VAL A 312 -31.68 -6.09 -8.77
N ASN A 313 -31.18 -5.52 -9.87
CA ASN A 313 -32.00 -5.04 -10.98
C ASN A 313 -31.56 -5.67 -12.32
N ARG A 314 -32.51 -6.26 -13.04
CA ARG A 314 -32.27 -6.91 -14.35
C ARG A 314 -32.78 -6.10 -15.55
N ASP A 315 -33.42 -4.95 -15.31
CA ASP A 315 -33.93 -4.08 -16.36
C ASP A 315 -32.76 -3.40 -17.11
N PRO A 316 -32.89 -3.19 -18.43
CA PRO A 316 -31.86 -2.49 -19.21
C PRO A 316 -31.77 -1.02 -18.79
N VAL A 317 -30.55 -0.52 -18.68
CA VAL A 317 -30.26 0.88 -18.39
C VAL A 317 -30.80 1.75 -19.54
N PRO A 318 -31.58 2.81 -19.28
CA PRO A 318 -32.04 3.71 -20.34
C PRO A 318 -30.86 4.37 -21.06
N ASN A 319 -30.80 4.23 -22.39
CA ASN A 319 -29.68 4.70 -23.24
C ASN A 319 -29.33 6.19 -23.05
N ASN A 320 -30.26 7.01 -22.57
CA ASN A 320 -30.07 8.44 -22.34
C ASN A 320 -29.90 8.83 -20.87
N LEU A 321 -29.85 7.87 -19.93
CA LEU A 321 -29.73 8.18 -18.51
C LEU A 321 -28.44 8.95 -18.20
N LEU A 322 -27.35 8.62 -18.89
CA LEU A 322 -26.00 9.16 -18.67
C LEU A 322 -25.51 10.10 -19.78
N ALA A 323 -26.33 10.43 -20.79
CA ALA A 323 -25.89 11.16 -21.99
C ALA A 323 -25.20 12.52 -21.68
N VAL A 324 -25.67 13.25 -20.66
CA VAL A 324 -25.02 14.50 -20.22
C VAL A 324 -23.72 14.24 -19.47
N ALA A 325 -23.63 13.15 -18.70
CA ALA A 325 -22.40 12.74 -18.02
C ALA A 325 -21.33 12.34 -19.04
N GLU A 326 -21.69 11.55 -20.05
CA GLU A 326 -20.82 11.13 -21.15
C GLU A 326 -20.28 12.33 -21.95
N ALA A 327 -21.10 13.34 -22.22
CA ALA A 327 -20.67 14.54 -22.92
C ALA A 327 -19.75 15.45 -22.07
N ILE A 328 -19.97 15.54 -20.76
CA ILE A 328 -19.22 16.42 -19.85
C ILE A 328 -17.90 15.80 -19.36
N MET A 329 -17.84 14.47 -19.19
CA MET A 329 -16.71 13.78 -18.54
C MET A 329 -15.33 14.12 -19.13
N PRO A 330 -15.14 14.22 -20.46
CA PRO A 330 -13.84 14.57 -21.05
C PRO A 330 -13.30 15.92 -20.57
N LYS A 331 -14.12 16.99 -20.66
CA LYS A 331 -13.70 18.34 -20.22
C LYS A 331 -13.59 18.42 -18.69
N LEU A 332 -14.42 17.67 -17.95
CA LEU A 332 -14.38 17.60 -16.49
C LEU A 332 -13.05 17.02 -15.98
N LEU A 333 -12.62 15.87 -16.51
CA LEU A 333 -11.34 15.25 -16.15
C LEU A 333 -10.15 16.06 -16.66
N PHE A 334 -10.23 16.60 -17.87
CA PHE A 334 -9.17 17.45 -18.41
C PHE A 334 -8.97 18.74 -17.60
N ARG A 335 -10.03 19.34 -17.02
CA ARG A 335 -9.90 20.50 -16.11
C ARG A 335 -9.03 20.20 -14.87
N LEU A 336 -9.08 18.97 -14.36
CA LEU A 336 -8.25 18.53 -13.24
C LEU A 336 -6.78 18.34 -13.66
N LEU A 337 -6.51 17.73 -14.84
CA LEU A 337 -5.15 17.70 -15.40
C LEU A 337 -4.61 19.11 -15.63
N GLN A 338 -5.42 20.01 -16.20
CA GLN A 338 -5.03 21.42 -16.36
C GLN A 338 -4.63 22.05 -15.02
N HIS A 339 -5.35 21.77 -13.92
CA HIS A 339 -4.98 22.23 -12.59
C HIS A 339 -3.62 21.68 -12.16
N PHE A 340 -3.36 20.38 -12.30
CA PHE A 340 -2.03 19.80 -11.98
C PHE A 340 -0.90 20.40 -12.82
N ARG A 341 -1.15 20.62 -14.11
CA ARG A 341 -0.22 21.30 -15.04
C ARG A 341 0.06 22.75 -14.66
N GLU A 342 -0.95 23.53 -14.28
CA GLU A 342 -0.78 24.93 -13.81
C GLU A 342 0.20 25.01 -12.62
N HIS A 343 0.21 23.94 -11.82
CA HIS A 343 0.83 23.83 -10.51
C HIS A 343 2.16 23.06 -10.49
N SER A 344 2.65 22.61 -11.65
CA SER A 344 3.89 21.83 -11.85
C SER A 344 5.17 22.42 -11.24
N ASP A 345 5.18 23.75 -11.09
CA ASP A 345 6.37 24.57 -10.81
C ASP A 345 6.48 25.02 -9.35
N ALA A 346 5.41 24.87 -8.55
CA ALA A 346 5.49 25.20 -7.14
C ALA A 346 6.48 24.26 -6.46
N SER A 347 7.50 24.84 -5.81
CA SER A 347 8.58 24.06 -5.20
C SER A 347 8.04 23.18 -4.08
N LEU A 348 8.63 22.00 -3.87
CA LEU A 348 8.28 21.06 -2.77
C LEU A 348 8.19 21.75 -1.38
N GLN A 349 8.88 22.88 -1.21
CA GLN A 349 8.80 23.77 -0.04
C GLN A 349 7.45 24.50 0.11
N GLN A 350 6.81 24.91 -0.98
CA GLN A 350 5.47 25.51 -0.99
C GLN A 350 4.34 24.47 -1.03
N GLN A 351 4.62 23.25 -1.51
CA GLN A 351 3.62 22.17 -1.61
C GLN A 351 3.12 21.69 -0.24
N HIS A 352 4.02 21.54 0.74
CA HIS A 352 3.65 21.14 2.10
C HIS A 352 3.18 22.29 3.00
N ALA A 353 3.51 23.55 2.66
CA ALA A 353 3.23 24.71 3.50
C ALA A 353 1.92 25.45 3.16
N ASN A 354 1.27 25.15 2.03
CA ASN A 354 0.03 25.80 1.59
C ASN A 354 -0.93 24.79 0.96
N ASN A 355 -2.24 25.05 1.12
CA ASN A 355 -3.34 24.37 0.39
C ASN A 355 -3.35 24.67 -1.13
N SER A 356 -2.18 24.96 -1.74
CA SER A 356 -2.06 25.53 -3.09
C SER A 356 -2.45 24.57 -4.21
N TYR A 357 -2.62 23.29 -3.92
CA TYR A 357 -3.13 22.25 -4.84
C TYR A 357 -4.48 21.68 -4.39
N SER A 358 -5.19 22.36 -3.48
CA SER A 358 -6.52 21.95 -3.06
C SER A 358 -7.46 21.93 -4.26
N CYS A 359 -7.78 20.72 -4.68
CA CYS A 359 -8.87 20.35 -5.55
C CYS A 359 -9.80 19.38 -4.83
N GLU A 360 -9.86 19.45 -3.49
CA GLU A 360 -10.58 18.51 -2.64
C GLU A 360 -12.08 18.51 -2.94
N ALA A 361 -12.70 19.68 -3.10
CA ALA A 361 -14.13 19.75 -3.39
C ALA A 361 -14.45 19.17 -4.79
N PHE A 362 -13.59 19.43 -5.77
CA PHE A 362 -13.71 18.92 -7.14
C PHE A 362 -13.45 17.41 -7.22
N ALA A 363 -12.41 16.92 -6.56
CA ALA A 363 -12.09 15.49 -6.51
C ALA A 363 -13.13 14.70 -5.69
N ASN A 364 -13.65 15.26 -4.59
CA ASN A 364 -14.77 14.67 -3.87
C ASN A 364 -16.04 14.59 -4.74
N MET A 365 -16.30 15.58 -5.61
CA MET A 365 -17.38 15.47 -6.60
C MET A 365 -17.14 14.33 -7.61
N LEU A 366 -15.89 14.08 -8.04
CA LEU A 366 -15.57 12.92 -8.88
C LEU A 366 -15.75 11.59 -8.12
N ILE A 367 -15.37 11.54 -6.85
CA ILE A 367 -15.60 10.37 -5.97
C ILE A 367 -17.10 10.15 -5.74
N ASP A 368 -17.91 11.21 -5.55
CA ASP A 368 -19.37 11.15 -5.48
C ASP A 368 -19.97 10.51 -6.75
N LEU A 369 -19.47 10.90 -7.93
CA LEU A 369 -19.88 10.36 -9.23
C LEU A 369 -19.54 8.87 -9.35
N ASN A 370 -18.31 8.48 -9.03
CA ASN A 370 -17.91 7.07 -8.98
C ASN A 370 -18.79 6.25 -8.02
N ASN A 371 -19.14 6.82 -6.87
CA ASN A 371 -20.00 6.22 -5.85
C ASN A 371 -21.50 6.19 -6.24
N MET A 372 -21.88 6.60 -7.46
CA MET A 372 -23.24 6.41 -7.98
C MET A 372 -23.49 5.01 -8.57
N GLY A 373 -22.44 4.28 -8.95
CA GLY A 373 -22.57 2.89 -9.40
C GLY A 373 -21.73 2.50 -10.62
N GLU A 374 -21.87 1.26 -11.06
CA GLU A 374 -21.09 0.64 -12.14
C GLU A 374 -21.20 1.45 -13.43
N ILE A 375 -22.41 1.93 -13.73
CA ILE A 375 -22.72 2.64 -14.96
C ILE A 375 -22.11 4.05 -15.02
N MET A 376 -22.04 4.77 -13.89
CA MET A 376 -21.37 6.08 -13.85
C MET A 376 -19.85 5.91 -13.85
N ARG A 377 -19.34 4.94 -13.09
CA ARG A 377 -17.92 4.56 -13.10
C ARG A 377 -17.43 4.23 -14.50
N LYS A 378 -18.21 3.47 -15.28
CA LYS A 378 -17.93 3.17 -16.70
C LYS A 378 -17.82 4.39 -17.61
N VAL A 379 -18.52 5.49 -17.32
CA VAL A 379 -18.34 6.75 -18.07
C VAL A 379 -16.98 7.37 -17.75
N MET A 380 -16.60 7.37 -16.47
CA MET A 380 -15.32 7.92 -16.00
C MET A 380 -14.14 7.10 -16.53
N THR A 381 -14.16 5.78 -16.35
CA THR A 381 -13.08 4.87 -16.73
C THR A 381 -12.85 4.85 -18.24
N ARG A 382 -13.92 4.74 -19.05
CA ARG A 382 -13.84 4.85 -20.51
C ARG A 382 -13.23 6.17 -20.95
N THR A 383 -13.59 7.28 -20.30
CA THR A 383 -13.00 8.58 -20.62
C THR A 383 -11.50 8.62 -20.29
N LEU A 384 -11.11 8.06 -19.15
CA LEU A 384 -9.71 8.04 -18.70
C LEU A 384 -8.78 7.23 -19.60
N ILE A 385 -9.24 6.09 -20.12
CA ILE A 385 -8.43 5.16 -20.94
C ILE A 385 -8.57 5.38 -22.46
N ASN A 386 -9.41 6.31 -22.90
CA ASN A 386 -9.62 6.55 -24.34
C ASN A 386 -8.54 7.48 -24.92
N ALA A 387 -7.75 6.94 -25.85
CA ALA A 387 -6.70 7.66 -26.54
C ALA A 387 -7.23 8.80 -27.43
N ASP A 388 -8.36 8.62 -28.12
CA ASP A 388 -8.96 9.66 -28.97
C ASP A 388 -9.37 10.90 -28.15
N VAL A 389 -9.83 10.70 -26.91
CA VAL A 389 -10.16 11.79 -25.98
C VAL A 389 -8.91 12.58 -25.59
N TYR A 390 -7.80 11.91 -25.32
CA TYR A 390 -6.55 12.56 -24.97
C TYR A 390 -5.91 13.26 -26.18
N SER A 391 -5.84 12.58 -27.33
CA SER A 391 -5.41 13.16 -28.61
C SER A 391 -6.25 14.39 -28.98
N TYR A 392 -7.57 14.40 -28.77
CA TYR A 392 -8.39 15.59 -29.00
C TYR A 392 -7.86 16.82 -28.22
N PHE A 393 -7.57 16.70 -26.92
CA PHE A 393 -7.03 17.79 -26.11
C PHE A 393 -5.56 18.12 -26.45
N MET A 394 -4.79 17.14 -26.95
CA MET A 394 -3.37 17.28 -27.27
C MET A 394 -3.08 17.67 -28.74
N GLU A 395 -4.05 17.57 -29.64
CA GLU A 395 -3.88 17.88 -31.07
C GLU A 395 -4.72 19.07 -31.53
N THR A 396 -5.79 19.44 -30.80
CA THR A 396 -6.61 20.62 -31.12
C THR A 396 -5.73 21.88 -31.22
N PRO A 397 -5.71 22.58 -32.37
CA PRO A 397 -4.90 23.78 -32.55
C PRO A 397 -5.28 24.89 -31.56
N CYS A 398 -4.30 25.37 -30.81
CA CYS A 398 -4.47 26.53 -29.94
C CYS A 398 -4.72 27.79 -30.79
N GLN A 399 -5.96 28.28 -30.79
CA GLN A 399 -6.36 29.50 -31.49
C GLN A 399 -5.64 30.74 -30.92
N ASP A 400 -5.47 31.79 -31.71
CA ASP A 400 -4.91 33.08 -31.27
C ASP A 400 -5.92 33.88 -30.42
N THR A 401 -6.22 33.34 -29.25
CA THR A 401 -7.17 33.86 -28.26
C THR A 401 -6.57 33.70 -26.86
N ARG A 402 -7.06 34.46 -25.88
CA ARG A 402 -6.64 34.32 -24.48
C ARG A 402 -6.71 32.87 -23.97
N ASN A 403 -7.72 32.10 -24.40
CA ASN A 403 -7.86 30.69 -24.03
C ASN A 403 -6.82 29.81 -24.74
N GLY A 404 -6.57 30.01 -26.04
CA GLY A 404 -5.55 29.26 -26.76
C GLY A 404 -4.12 29.52 -26.28
N HIS A 405 -3.78 30.77 -25.92
CA HIS A 405 -2.49 31.06 -25.26
C HIS A 405 -2.36 30.34 -23.92
N PHE A 406 -3.44 30.30 -23.11
CA PHE A 406 -3.47 29.53 -21.87
C PHE A 406 -3.24 28.04 -22.13
N LEU A 407 -3.99 27.43 -23.06
CA LEU A 407 -3.87 26.01 -23.40
C LEU A 407 -2.45 25.64 -23.87
N LYS A 408 -1.81 26.54 -24.63
CA LYS A 408 -0.41 26.38 -25.04
C LYS A 408 0.54 26.40 -23.85
N ALA A 409 0.47 27.43 -22.99
CA ALA A 409 1.33 27.54 -21.81
C ALA A 409 1.10 26.39 -20.81
N ASN A 410 -0.14 25.94 -20.65
CA ASN A 410 -0.51 24.78 -19.83
C ASN A 410 0.13 23.48 -20.36
N ARG A 411 0.23 23.33 -21.68
CA ARG A 411 0.93 22.20 -22.32
C ARG A 411 2.45 22.31 -22.20
N GLU A 412 3.02 23.50 -22.38
CA GLU A 412 4.45 23.75 -22.20
C GLU A 412 4.91 23.39 -20.77
N LYS A 413 4.08 23.65 -19.74
CA LYS A 413 4.32 23.19 -18.36
C LYS A 413 4.29 21.66 -18.20
N TYR A 414 3.35 20.97 -18.86
CA TYR A 414 3.31 19.51 -18.89
C TYR A 414 4.58 18.92 -19.52
N GLU A 415 4.96 19.43 -20.69
CA GLU A 415 6.13 18.98 -21.44
C GLU A 415 7.43 19.21 -20.64
N ASP A 416 7.58 20.37 -20.01
CA ASP A 416 8.71 20.68 -19.13
C ASP A 416 8.74 19.75 -17.89
N ALA A 417 7.59 19.52 -17.24
CA ALA A 417 7.48 18.62 -16.11
C ALA A 417 7.90 17.18 -16.45
N VAL A 418 7.46 16.66 -17.60
CA VAL A 418 7.85 15.30 -18.07
C VAL A 418 9.33 15.24 -18.43
N ASN A 419 9.87 16.25 -19.12
CA ASN A 419 11.30 16.29 -19.47
C ASN A 419 12.21 16.40 -18.22
N ARG A 420 11.73 17.01 -17.13
CA ARG A 420 12.43 17.08 -15.83
C ARG A 420 12.25 15.83 -14.95
N PHE A 421 11.54 14.80 -15.42
CA PHE A 421 11.31 13.54 -14.69
C PHE A 421 11.91 12.33 -15.43
N PRO A 422 13.24 12.34 -15.71
CA PRO A 422 13.89 11.30 -16.49
C PRO A 422 13.89 9.95 -15.77
N ASN A 423 14.07 8.88 -16.55
CA ASN A 423 14.34 7.58 -15.95
C ASN A 423 15.80 7.48 -15.47
N PRO A 424 16.11 6.75 -14.39
CA PRO A 424 17.46 6.24 -14.17
C PRO A 424 17.93 5.43 -15.40
N GLU A 425 19.21 5.56 -15.79
CA GLU A 425 19.75 4.77 -16.90
C GLU A 425 19.79 3.28 -16.51
N PRO A 426 19.07 2.39 -17.23
CA PRO A 426 19.15 0.95 -17.01
C PRO A 426 20.46 0.38 -17.58
N PRO A 427 20.82 -0.88 -17.23
CA PRO A 427 21.85 -1.63 -17.95
C PRO A 427 21.53 -1.68 -19.46
N ASP A 428 22.56 -1.63 -20.31
CA ASP A 428 22.39 -1.51 -21.76
C ASP A 428 21.51 -2.61 -22.36
N GLU A 429 21.60 -3.83 -21.83
CA GLU A 429 20.82 -5.02 -22.24
C GLU A 429 19.30 -4.91 -21.97
N TYR A 430 18.88 -4.01 -21.07
CA TYR A 430 17.46 -3.79 -20.73
C TYR A 430 16.94 -2.41 -21.18
N ARG A 431 17.74 -1.61 -21.90
CA ARG A 431 17.34 -0.26 -22.33
C ARG A 431 16.11 -0.24 -23.23
N ASP A 432 15.84 -1.33 -23.95
CA ASP A 432 14.69 -1.48 -24.85
C ASP A 432 13.39 -1.90 -24.13
N LEU A 433 13.43 -2.22 -22.83
CA LEU A 433 12.22 -2.52 -22.06
C LEU A 433 11.33 -1.27 -21.95
N PRO A 434 10.02 -1.33 -22.27
CA PRO A 434 9.15 -0.15 -22.32
C PRO A 434 9.16 0.69 -21.02
N ALA A 435 9.05 0.03 -19.87
CA ALA A 435 9.07 0.66 -18.55
C ALA A 435 10.44 1.23 -18.14
N LEU A 436 11.51 0.90 -18.87
CA LEU A 436 12.86 1.46 -18.67
C LEU A 436 13.20 2.57 -19.69
N GLY A 437 12.26 2.89 -20.59
CA GLY A 437 12.42 3.91 -21.62
C GLY A 437 12.79 5.30 -21.09
N LYS A 438 13.72 5.96 -21.78
CA LYS A 438 14.30 7.26 -21.39
C LYS A 438 13.27 8.39 -21.27
N LYS A 439 12.20 8.35 -22.09
CA LYS A 439 11.13 9.36 -22.11
C LYS A 439 9.78 8.70 -21.84
N LEU A 440 8.97 9.34 -21.01
CA LEU A 440 7.56 9.02 -20.88
C LEU A 440 6.79 9.60 -22.07
N VAL A 441 5.86 8.83 -22.61
CA VAL A 441 4.92 9.25 -23.65
C VAL A 441 3.54 8.83 -23.19
N HIS A 442 2.72 9.79 -22.76
CA HIS A 442 1.34 9.53 -22.38
C HIS A 442 0.44 9.65 -23.62
N THR A 443 -0.51 8.74 -23.72
CA THR A 443 -1.49 8.58 -24.81
C THR A 443 -2.93 8.65 -24.30
N THR A 444 -3.14 8.59 -22.98
CA THR A 444 -4.44 8.64 -22.31
C THR A 444 -4.43 9.63 -21.15
N LEU A 445 -5.62 10.08 -20.72
CA LEU A 445 -5.75 10.93 -19.53
C LEU A 445 -5.24 10.20 -18.27
N LEU A 446 -5.48 8.89 -18.17
CA LEU A 446 -5.02 8.04 -17.07
C LEU A 446 -3.50 8.07 -16.92
N GLU A 447 -2.77 7.94 -18.03
CA GLU A 447 -1.31 7.95 -18.02
C GLU A 447 -0.75 9.27 -17.45
N GLU A 448 -1.34 10.39 -17.84
CA GLU A 448 -0.96 11.68 -17.27
C GLU A 448 -1.35 11.83 -15.79
N PHE A 449 -2.51 11.31 -15.36
CA PHE A 449 -2.89 11.31 -13.95
C PHE A 449 -1.90 10.52 -13.07
N ILE A 450 -1.36 9.41 -13.57
CA ILE A 450 -0.34 8.64 -12.83
C ILE A 450 0.99 9.41 -12.80
N PHE A 451 1.40 10.05 -13.90
CA PHE A 451 2.55 10.94 -13.89
C PHE A 451 2.44 12.02 -12.80
N TRP A 452 1.29 12.70 -12.68
CA TRP A 452 1.07 13.69 -11.61
C TRP A 452 1.02 13.06 -10.22
N THR A 453 0.52 11.83 -10.08
CA THR A 453 0.55 11.07 -8.82
C THR A 453 1.99 10.85 -8.35
N PHE A 454 2.89 10.46 -9.25
CA PHE A 454 4.31 10.29 -8.96
C PHE A 454 5.01 11.63 -8.66
N LYS A 455 4.77 12.66 -9.49
CA LYS A 455 5.42 13.98 -9.37
C LYS A 455 5.02 14.75 -8.11
N PHE A 456 3.84 14.49 -7.54
CA PHE A 456 3.34 15.11 -6.31
C PHE A 456 3.35 14.17 -5.09
N GLU A 457 4.25 13.17 -5.07
CA GLU A 457 4.47 12.30 -3.90
C GLU A 457 3.17 11.64 -3.39
N PHE A 458 2.39 11.10 -4.33
CA PHE A 458 1.16 10.35 -4.11
C PHE A 458 0.12 11.12 -3.27
N PRO A 459 -0.54 12.17 -3.80
CA PRO A 459 -1.54 12.92 -3.06
C PRO A 459 -2.73 12.04 -2.68
N GLN A 460 -3.08 11.96 -1.38
CA GLN A 460 -4.09 11.04 -0.87
C GLN A 460 -5.43 11.14 -1.62
N THR A 461 -5.87 12.36 -1.96
CA THR A 461 -7.10 12.61 -2.71
C THR A 461 -7.06 12.04 -4.13
N LEU A 462 -5.91 12.14 -4.81
CA LEU A 462 -5.71 11.60 -6.16
C LEU A 462 -5.57 10.08 -6.14
N VAL A 463 -4.82 9.53 -5.17
CA VAL A 463 -4.72 8.07 -4.94
C VAL A 463 -6.11 7.49 -4.64
N CYS A 464 -6.88 8.11 -3.75
CA CYS A 464 -8.24 7.71 -3.42
C CYS A 464 -9.15 7.75 -4.67
N PHE A 465 -9.10 8.81 -5.47
CA PHE A 465 -9.85 8.92 -6.72
C PHE A 465 -9.51 7.77 -7.69
N LEU A 466 -8.22 7.51 -7.93
CA LEU A 466 -7.76 6.49 -8.87
C LEU A 466 -8.09 5.07 -8.41
N LEU A 467 -7.88 4.75 -7.13
CA LEU A 467 -8.18 3.44 -6.55
C LEU A 467 -9.69 3.17 -6.50
N ASN A 468 -10.52 4.20 -6.33
CA ASN A 468 -11.98 4.06 -6.31
C ASN A 468 -12.56 3.50 -7.62
N MET A 469 -11.81 3.53 -8.74
CA MET A 469 -12.27 3.01 -10.04
C MET A 469 -11.88 1.53 -10.29
N LEU A 470 -11.08 0.90 -9.41
CA LEU A 470 -10.60 -0.50 -9.54
C LEU A 470 -11.65 -1.61 -9.74
N PRO A 471 -12.94 -1.47 -9.38
CA PRO A 471 -13.96 -2.46 -9.74
C PRO A 471 -14.12 -2.66 -11.26
N ASP A 472 -13.83 -1.64 -12.06
CA ASP A 472 -13.75 -1.74 -13.51
C ASP A 472 -12.43 -2.43 -13.92
N GLN A 473 -12.52 -3.57 -14.59
CA GLN A 473 -11.35 -4.42 -14.88
C GLN A 473 -10.51 -3.90 -16.06
N ASP A 474 -11.15 -3.30 -17.07
CA ASP A 474 -10.44 -2.69 -18.20
C ASP A 474 -9.60 -1.51 -17.67
N TYR A 475 -10.18 -0.70 -16.79
CA TYR A 475 -9.46 0.36 -16.08
C TYR A 475 -8.36 -0.18 -15.18
N LYS A 476 -8.63 -1.19 -14.35
CA LYS A 476 -7.63 -1.78 -13.44
C LYS A 476 -6.39 -2.27 -14.19
N GLU A 477 -6.57 -2.86 -15.36
CA GLU A 477 -5.45 -3.25 -16.22
C GLU A 477 -4.64 -2.02 -16.68
N HIS A 478 -5.29 -1.02 -17.29
CA HIS A 478 -4.58 0.18 -17.79
C HIS A 478 -3.86 0.94 -16.67
N LEU A 479 -4.49 1.04 -15.49
CA LEU A 479 -3.91 1.64 -14.30
C LEU A 479 -2.64 0.89 -13.85
N THR A 480 -2.72 -0.44 -13.79
CA THR A 480 -1.57 -1.29 -13.42
C THR A 480 -0.45 -1.18 -14.44
N ARG A 481 -0.76 -1.27 -15.75
CA ARG A 481 0.22 -1.09 -16.83
C ARG A 481 0.96 0.24 -16.71
N THR A 482 0.21 1.33 -16.50
CA THR A 482 0.79 2.66 -16.34
C THR A 482 1.70 2.72 -15.11
N PHE A 483 1.25 2.21 -13.96
CA PHE A 483 2.06 2.17 -12.75
C PHE A 483 3.42 1.46 -12.99
N VAL A 484 3.42 0.35 -13.72
CA VAL A 484 4.65 -0.35 -14.13
C VAL A 484 5.56 0.53 -15.00
N MET A 485 5.00 1.32 -15.94
CA MET A 485 5.77 2.25 -16.78
C MET A 485 6.48 3.37 -15.99
N HIS A 486 6.00 3.71 -14.79
CA HIS A 486 6.65 4.67 -13.88
C HIS A 486 7.48 4.02 -12.77
N TYR A 487 7.37 2.70 -12.55
CA TYR A 487 7.97 2.00 -11.40
C TYR A 487 9.48 2.25 -11.23
N SER A 488 10.20 2.28 -12.36
CA SER A 488 11.63 2.59 -12.47
C SER A 488 12.06 3.94 -11.90
N ARG A 489 11.11 4.85 -11.65
CA ARG A 489 11.33 6.18 -11.07
C ARG A 489 11.04 6.24 -9.57
N ILE A 490 10.37 5.23 -8.99
CA ILE A 490 10.07 5.15 -7.54
C ILE A 490 11.33 5.41 -6.68
N PRO A 491 12.51 4.80 -6.96
CA PRO A 491 13.74 5.10 -6.22
C PRO A 491 14.09 6.58 -6.15
N SER A 492 14.00 7.29 -7.28
CA SER A 492 14.36 8.70 -7.35
C SER A 492 13.36 9.59 -6.60
N VAL A 493 12.07 9.23 -6.56
CA VAL A 493 11.09 9.98 -5.76
C VAL A 493 11.34 9.76 -4.26
N LEU A 494 11.59 8.52 -3.84
CA LEU A 494 11.88 8.19 -2.45
C LEU A 494 13.21 8.80 -1.94
N GLU A 495 14.26 8.80 -2.76
CA GLU A 495 15.56 9.43 -2.45
C GLU A 495 15.49 10.98 -2.37
N MET A 496 14.48 11.60 -2.98
CA MET A 496 14.35 13.07 -3.06
C MET A 496 13.26 13.63 -2.13
N SER A 497 12.41 12.78 -1.55
CA SER A 497 11.35 13.18 -0.62
C SER A 497 11.92 13.66 0.72
N ARG A 498 11.11 14.45 1.42
CA ARG A 498 11.38 14.93 2.79
C ARG A 498 10.71 14.08 3.87
N ASP A 499 9.77 13.24 3.46
CA ASP A 499 9.04 12.32 4.33
C ASP A 499 8.97 10.95 3.61
N PRO A 500 10.12 10.23 3.55
CA PRO A 500 10.19 8.95 2.85
C PRO A 500 9.28 7.89 3.48
N ASP A 501 9.01 7.96 4.79
CA ASP A 501 8.13 7.03 5.51
C ASP A 501 6.67 7.16 5.04
N THR A 502 6.11 8.37 5.03
CA THR A 502 4.74 8.59 4.54
C THR A 502 4.64 8.26 3.05
N LEU A 503 5.63 8.69 2.24
CA LEU A 503 5.63 8.38 0.81
C LEU A 503 5.69 6.87 0.55
N SER A 504 6.56 6.14 1.26
CA SER A 504 6.70 4.69 1.17
C SER A 504 5.38 3.98 1.45
N ASN A 505 4.67 4.39 2.51
CA ASN A 505 3.35 3.87 2.85
C ASN A 505 2.32 4.12 1.73
N ARG A 506 2.34 5.29 1.07
CA ARG A 506 1.41 5.60 -0.03
C ARG A 506 1.73 4.85 -1.32
N VAL A 507 3.01 4.67 -1.63
CA VAL A 507 3.47 3.83 -2.76
C VAL A 507 2.96 2.40 -2.57
N VAL A 508 3.24 1.78 -1.42
CA VAL A 508 2.80 0.41 -1.12
C VAL A 508 1.28 0.29 -1.06
N HIS A 509 0.58 1.26 -0.47
CA HIS A 509 -0.88 1.26 -0.47
C HIS A 509 -1.45 1.24 -1.90
N MET A 510 -0.86 1.96 -2.84
CA MET A 510 -1.30 1.92 -4.24
C MET A 510 -0.92 0.60 -4.92
N SER A 511 0.33 0.15 -4.81
CA SER A 511 0.84 -1.01 -5.53
C SER A 511 0.20 -2.33 -5.11
N VAL A 512 -0.10 -2.56 -3.82
CA VAL A 512 -0.75 -3.81 -3.37
C VAL A 512 -2.11 -4.00 -4.03
N GLN A 513 -2.87 -2.92 -4.24
CA GLN A 513 -4.18 -2.96 -4.91
C GLN A 513 -4.08 -3.37 -6.39
N LEU A 514 -2.92 -3.15 -7.01
CA LEU A 514 -2.62 -3.45 -8.41
C LEU A 514 -2.04 -4.86 -8.58
N PHE A 515 -1.10 -5.26 -7.71
CA PHE A 515 -0.32 -6.50 -7.84
C PHE A 515 -0.86 -7.71 -7.05
N SER A 516 -1.84 -7.56 -6.15
CA SER A 516 -2.41 -8.71 -5.42
C SER A 516 -3.28 -9.66 -6.27
N ASN A 517 -3.60 -9.32 -7.53
CA ASN A 517 -4.29 -10.23 -8.46
C ASN A 517 -3.24 -11.01 -9.28
N GLU A 518 -3.16 -12.33 -9.08
CA GLU A 518 -2.19 -13.21 -9.76
C GLU A 518 -2.23 -13.06 -11.29
N SER A 519 -3.42 -13.14 -11.90
CA SER A 519 -3.55 -13.12 -13.37
C SER A 519 -3.07 -11.80 -13.99
N LEU A 520 -3.29 -10.68 -13.31
CA LEU A 520 -2.85 -9.37 -13.74
C LEU A 520 -1.36 -9.16 -13.47
N ALA A 521 -0.85 -9.59 -12.31
CA ALA A 521 0.57 -9.58 -11.99
C ALA A 521 1.37 -10.38 -13.02
N LEU A 522 0.95 -11.62 -13.31
CA LEU A 522 1.55 -12.48 -14.34
C LEU A 522 1.49 -11.83 -15.74
N LYS A 523 0.40 -11.14 -16.08
CA LYS A 523 0.30 -10.37 -17.33
C LYS A 523 1.33 -9.24 -17.39
N MET A 524 1.54 -8.49 -16.30
CA MET A 524 2.56 -7.44 -16.24
C MET A 524 3.99 -8.00 -16.31
N VAL A 525 4.23 -9.18 -15.71
CA VAL A 525 5.51 -9.88 -15.83
C VAL A 525 5.80 -10.28 -17.28
N ASN A 526 4.81 -10.84 -17.98
CA ASN A 526 4.98 -11.31 -19.35
C ASN A 526 5.02 -10.17 -20.40
N GLU A 527 4.24 -9.11 -20.23
CA GLU A 527 4.09 -8.05 -21.25
C GLU A 527 4.94 -6.80 -21.01
N LEU A 528 5.32 -6.51 -19.76
CA LEU A 528 6.09 -5.33 -19.37
C LEU A 528 7.37 -5.68 -18.60
N SER A 529 7.73 -6.97 -18.52
CA SER A 529 8.92 -7.48 -17.82
C SER A 529 9.01 -7.03 -16.35
N LEU A 530 7.87 -6.99 -15.64
CA LEU A 530 7.76 -6.41 -14.29
C LEU A 530 8.87 -6.86 -13.31
N LEU A 531 9.21 -8.15 -13.27
CA LEU A 531 10.29 -8.66 -12.40
C LEU A 531 11.66 -8.03 -12.73
N HIS A 532 11.98 -7.83 -14.02
CA HIS A 532 13.20 -7.15 -14.43
C HIS A 532 13.19 -5.70 -13.96
N VAL A 533 12.07 -5.00 -14.19
CA VAL A 533 11.89 -3.59 -13.77
C VAL A 533 12.06 -3.46 -12.25
N MET A 534 11.46 -4.34 -11.45
CA MET A 534 11.58 -4.35 -10.00
C MET A 534 13.02 -4.54 -9.52
N ILE A 535 13.69 -5.61 -9.99
CA ILE A 535 15.06 -5.94 -9.56
C ILE A 535 16.04 -4.86 -10.01
N ILE A 536 15.94 -4.35 -11.24
CA ILE A 536 16.80 -3.27 -11.76
C ILE A 536 16.60 -2.00 -10.93
N SER A 537 15.36 -1.64 -10.57
CA SER A 537 15.07 -0.45 -9.76
C SER A 537 15.69 -0.53 -8.36
N LEU A 538 15.54 -1.68 -7.69
CA LEU A 538 16.13 -1.93 -6.37
C LEU A 538 17.68 -1.93 -6.45
N LYS A 539 18.24 -2.63 -7.44
CA LYS A 539 19.69 -2.70 -7.65
C LYS A 539 20.29 -1.32 -7.94
N LEU A 540 19.63 -0.48 -8.74
CA LEU A 540 20.11 0.88 -9.07
C LEU A 540 20.05 1.82 -7.85
N MET A 541 19.06 1.68 -6.97
CA MET A 541 19.03 2.39 -5.69
C MET A 541 20.24 1.98 -4.82
N MET A 542 20.40 0.68 -4.59
CA MET A 542 21.39 0.13 -3.67
C MET A 542 22.84 0.27 -4.16
N SER A 543 23.06 0.27 -5.48
CA SER A 543 24.39 0.46 -6.07
C SER A 543 25.00 1.84 -5.79
N LYS A 544 24.17 2.85 -5.46
CA LYS A 544 24.63 4.22 -5.11
C LYS A 544 25.25 4.31 -3.72
N ILE A 545 25.01 3.31 -2.86
CA ILE A 545 25.39 3.32 -1.44
C ILE A 545 26.38 2.20 -1.09
N LEU A 546 27.17 1.74 -2.07
CA LEU A 546 28.18 0.70 -1.85
C LEU A 546 29.45 1.27 -1.21
N ILE A 547 29.98 0.55 -0.23
CA ILE A 547 31.28 0.76 0.41
C ILE A 547 32.15 -0.49 0.28
N GLN A 548 33.48 -0.32 0.32
CA GLN A 548 34.40 -1.46 0.30
C GLN A 548 34.18 -2.32 1.55
N ASN A 549 34.11 -3.64 1.35
CA ASN A 549 33.93 -4.58 2.43
C ASN A 549 35.21 -4.71 3.27
N THR A 550 35.08 -4.67 4.60
CA THR A 550 36.18 -4.70 5.56
C THR A 550 36.34 -6.05 6.27
N LEU A 551 35.63 -7.09 5.82
CA LEU A 551 35.71 -8.44 6.38
C LEU A 551 36.98 -9.13 5.88
N HIS A 552 37.76 -9.74 6.79
CA HIS A 552 39.09 -10.30 6.50
C HIS A 552 40.09 -9.20 6.06
N ASP A 553 41.11 -9.54 5.28
CA ASP A 553 42.18 -8.63 4.84
C ASP A 553 41.64 -7.52 3.89
N PRO A 554 41.53 -6.25 4.34
CA PRO A 554 40.92 -5.18 3.53
C PRO A 554 41.78 -4.73 2.35
N ILE A 555 43.05 -5.14 2.28
CA ILE A 555 43.97 -4.83 1.16
C ILE A 555 43.74 -5.82 0.02
N LYS A 556 43.31 -7.05 0.33
CA LYS A 556 43.02 -8.11 -0.64
C LYS A 556 41.52 -8.25 -0.94
N ASN A 557 40.65 -7.79 -0.05
CA ASN A 557 39.21 -7.78 -0.24
C ASN A 557 38.81 -6.68 -1.22
N PHE A 558 38.26 -7.08 -2.37
CA PHE A 558 37.73 -6.19 -3.41
C PHE A 558 36.20 -6.25 -3.53
N HIS A 559 35.53 -6.91 -2.58
CA HIS A 559 34.07 -6.99 -2.49
C HIS A 559 33.49 -5.65 -2.00
N PHE A 560 32.28 -5.32 -2.46
CA PHE A 560 31.56 -4.10 -2.08
C PHE A 560 30.19 -4.47 -1.51
N VAL A 561 29.79 -3.80 -0.44
CA VAL A 561 28.55 -4.05 0.29
C VAL A 561 27.78 -2.76 0.56
N ILE A 562 26.48 -2.89 0.83
CA ILE A 562 25.61 -1.76 1.16
C ILE A 562 26.04 -1.09 2.48
N ASP A 563 26.22 0.23 2.44
CA ASP A 563 26.45 1.08 3.59
C ASP A 563 25.14 1.31 4.37
N CYS A 564 25.01 0.55 5.46
CA CYS A 564 23.86 0.62 6.36
C CYS A 564 23.78 1.93 7.17
N THR A 565 24.74 2.85 7.04
CA THR A 565 24.70 4.17 7.68
C THR A 565 23.98 5.23 6.85
N ARG A 566 23.69 4.95 5.56
CA ARG A 566 23.08 5.88 4.60
C ARG A 566 21.58 6.04 4.83
N GLN A 567 21.06 7.21 4.48
CA GLN A 567 19.65 7.57 4.65
C GLN A 567 18.69 6.54 4.01
N VAL A 568 18.98 6.09 2.78
CA VAL A 568 18.22 5.04 2.07
C VAL A 568 17.98 3.78 2.92
N MET A 569 18.92 3.44 3.81
CA MET A 569 18.85 2.27 4.69
C MET A 569 18.17 2.56 6.03
N LYS A 570 18.42 3.75 6.61
CA LYS A 570 17.84 4.19 7.89
C LYS A 570 16.35 4.51 7.75
N ASP A 571 15.99 5.28 6.73
CA ASP A 571 14.65 5.79 6.45
C ASP A 571 13.85 4.79 5.59
N HIS A 572 14.30 3.53 5.54
CA HIS A 572 13.63 2.39 4.86
C HIS A 572 13.18 2.66 3.40
N CYS A 573 13.84 3.58 2.69
CA CYS A 573 13.47 3.98 1.32
C CYS A 573 13.42 2.81 0.30
N TYR A 574 14.10 1.69 0.58
CA TYR A 574 14.06 0.49 -0.26
C TYR A 574 12.80 -0.37 -0.05
N TRP A 575 12.12 -0.22 1.08
CA TRP A 575 11.04 -1.10 1.53
C TRP A 575 9.87 -1.20 0.53
N PRO A 576 9.40 -0.12 -0.14
CA PRO A 576 8.32 -0.24 -1.12
C PRO A 576 8.66 -1.20 -2.27
N LEU A 577 9.89 -1.15 -2.77
CA LEU A 577 10.32 -2.00 -3.89
C LEU A 577 10.41 -3.48 -3.48
N VAL A 578 10.85 -3.72 -2.25
CA VAL A 578 10.97 -5.06 -1.66
C VAL A 578 9.60 -5.64 -1.31
N SER A 579 8.71 -4.83 -0.73
CA SER A 579 7.32 -5.19 -0.44
C SER A 579 6.57 -5.61 -1.72
N ASP A 580 6.70 -4.82 -2.78
CA ASP A 580 6.06 -5.10 -4.08
C ASP A 580 6.62 -6.36 -4.74
N PHE A 581 7.94 -6.56 -4.70
CA PHE A 581 8.57 -7.77 -5.21
C PHE A 581 8.11 -9.02 -4.43
N ASN A 582 8.02 -8.93 -3.10
CA ASN A 582 7.50 -10.00 -2.24
C ASN A 582 6.02 -10.31 -2.52
N ASN A 583 5.17 -9.28 -2.69
CA ASN A 583 3.76 -9.45 -3.05
C ASN A 583 3.61 -10.16 -4.41
N VAL A 584 4.40 -9.76 -5.40
CA VAL A 584 4.40 -10.38 -6.75
C VAL A 584 4.93 -11.81 -6.72
N LEU A 585 5.97 -12.12 -5.95
CA LEU A 585 6.47 -13.49 -5.76
C LEU A 585 5.57 -14.39 -4.89
N SER A 586 4.60 -13.84 -4.17
CA SER A 586 3.61 -14.64 -3.42
C SER A 586 2.69 -15.47 -4.33
N HIS A 587 2.61 -15.12 -5.62
CA HIS A 587 1.88 -15.88 -6.64
C HIS A 587 2.74 -16.99 -7.25
N GLU A 588 2.29 -18.25 -7.20
CA GLU A 588 3.04 -19.41 -7.71
C GLU A 588 3.43 -19.22 -9.18
N SER A 589 2.48 -18.80 -10.03
CA SER A 589 2.73 -18.64 -11.46
C SER A 589 3.84 -17.63 -11.77
N VAL A 590 4.00 -16.60 -10.95
CA VAL A 590 5.05 -15.57 -11.10
C VAL A 590 6.38 -16.04 -10.52
N ALA A 591 6.37 -16.68 -9.35
CA ALA A 591 7.58 -17.29 -8.78
C ALA A 591 8.19 -18.35 -9.72
N LEU A 592 7.36 -19.10 -10.45
CA LEU A 592 7.81 -20.04 -11.47
C LEU A 592 8.38 -19.35 -12.72
N VAL A 593 7.96 -18.13 -13.07
CA VAL A 593 8.64 -17.33 -14.11
C VAL A 593 10.02 -16.91 -13.63
N PHE A 594 10.12 -16.34 -12.41
CA PHE A 594 11.40 -15.96 -11.79
C PHE A 594 12.40 -17.12 -11.76
N LEU A 595 11.98 -18.30 -11.29
CA LEU A 595 12.84 -19.48 -11.18
C LEU A 595 13.30 -20.06 -12.53
N ARG A 596 12.58 -19.78 -13.62
CA ARG A 596 12.92 -20.30 -14.96
C ARG A 596 13.89 -19.38 -15.70
N ASP A 597 13.87 -18.08 -15.45
CA ASP A 597 14.69 -17.07 -16.12
C ASP A 597 16.09 -16.97 -15.49
N ASP A 598 17.14 -17.24 -16.29
CA ASP A 598 18.54 -17.15 -15.84
C ASP A 598 18.99 -15.71 -15.55
N ASN A 599 18.46 -14.71 -16.25
CA ASN A 599 18.84 -13.31 -16.11
C ASN A 599 18.24 -12.70 -14.83
N LEU A 600 16.98 -13.04 -14.52
CA LEU A 600 16.35 -12.63 -13.25
C LEU A 600 17.08 -13.20 -12.04
N ILE A 601 17.47 -14.47 -12.10
CA ILE A 601 18.26 -15.11 -11.04
C ILE A 601 19.63 -14.45 -10.92
N ASP A 602 20.34 -14.24 -12.04
CA ASP A 602 21.66 -13.60 -12.01
C ASP A 602 21.60 -12.18 -11.42
N MET A 603 20.68 -11.32 -11.90
CA MET A 603 20.50 -9.98 -11.33
C MET A 603 20.12 -10.01 -9.85
N TRP A 604 19.29 -10.96 -9.42
CA TRP A 604 18.94 -11.14 -8.00
C TRP A 604 20.15 -11.55 -7.17
N PHE A 605 20.98 -12.47 -7.67
CA PHE A 605 22.19 -12.91 -6.97
C PHE A 605 23.28 -11.82 -6.95
N GLN A 606 23.37 -10.97 -7.97
CA GLN A 606 24.17 -9.74 -7.93
C GLN A 606 23.68 -8.76 -6.85
N PHE A 607 22.37 -8.65 -6.62
CA PHE A 607 21.82 -7.86 -5.51
C PHE A 607 22.12 -8.52 -4.14
N LEU A 608 21.89 -9.83 -3.98
CA LEU A 608 22.21 -10.55 -2.74
C LEU A 608 23.70 -10.44 -2.35
N GLN A 609 24.61 -10.36 -3.32
CA GLN A 609 26.03 -10.10 -3.07
C GLN A 609 26.28 -8.76 -2.37
N MET A 610 25.49 -7.72 -2.64
CA MET A 610 25.62 -6.40 -1.99
C MET A 610 25.26 -6.46 -0.49
N LEU A 611 24.45 -7.45 -0.09
CA LEU A 611 24.10 -7.73 1.32
C LEU A 611 25.06 -8.75 1.96
N GLN A 612 25.78 -9.55 1.15
CA GLN A 612 26.63 -10.64 1.61
C GLN A 612 27.91 -10.12 2.29
N GLY A 613 27.92 -10.18 3.62
CA GLY A 613 29.00 -9.69 4.49
C GLY A 613 28.87 -8.21 4.86
N MET A 614 27.71 -7.56 4.67
CA MET A 614 27.48 -6.17 5.06
C MET A 614 27.53 -5.95 6.58
N ASN A 615 27.57 -4.69 7.04
CA ASN A 615 27.58 -4.31 8.46
C ASN A 615 28.62 -5.13 9.28
N VAL A 616 29.90 -5.00 8.92
CA VAL A 616 31.01 -5.70 9.59
C VAL A 616 31.25 -5.08 10.97
N ASN A 617 31.25 -5.92 12.00
CA ASN A 617 31.42 -5.55 13.39
C ASN A 617 32.76 -6.02 13.94
N VAL A 618 33.33 -5.23 14.85
CA VAL A 618 34.47 -5.63 15.69
C VAL A 618 33.93 -6.20 16.99
N ARG A 619 34.51 -7.31 17.46
CA ARG A 619 34.13 -7.95 18.72
C ARG A 619 34.70 -7.21 19.92
N GLU A 620 33.83 -6.61 20.71
CA GLU A 620 34.18 -6.24 22.08
C GLU A 620 34.28 -7.49 22.96
N THR A 621 35.40 -7.60 23.68
CA THR A 621 35.72 -8.79 24.49
C THR A 621 35.98 -8.49 25.96
N ALA A 622 36.12 -7.20 26.32
CA ALA A 622 36.49 -6.73 27.66
C ALA A 622 35.32 -6.04 28.41
N SER A 623 34.57 -5.17 27.72
CA SER A 623 33.43 -4.41 28.29
C SER A 623 32.13 -4.74 27.57
N HIS A 624 31.00 -4.49 28.25
CA HIS A 624 29.68 -4.54 27.64
C HIS A 624 29.50 -3.35 26.69
N VAL A 625 28.79 -3.55 25.57
CA VAL A 625 28.38 -2.48 24.65
C VAL A 625 26.98 -2.03 25.07
N GLU A 626 26.87 -0.84 25.66
CA GLU A 626 25.60 -0.35 26.24
C GLU A 626 24.58 0.08 25.19
N PHE A 627 25.03 0.54 24.01
CA PHE A 627 24.18 1.02 22.93
C PHE A 627 24.61 0.44 21.58
N GLU A 628 23.65 -0.08 20.80
CA GLU A 628 23.89 -0.55 19.44
C GLU A 628 23.84 0.63 18.44
N PRO A 629 24.72 0.71 17.43
CA PRO A 629 24.62 1.71 16.38
C PRO A 629 23.33 1.56 15.55
N ASN A 630 22.70 2.66 15.14
CA ASN A 630 21.47 2.64 14.31
C ASN A 630 21.61 1.85 12.99
N SER A 631 22.84 1.55 12.54
CA SER A 631 23.08 0.67 11.38
C SER A 631 22.73 -0.81 11.64
N TYR A 632 22.65 -1.25 12.90
CA TYR A 632 22.22 -2.62 13.25
C TYR A 632 20.80 -2.89 12.79
N TYR A 633 19.85 -2.05 13.23
CA TYR A 633 18.45 -2.18 12.85
C TYR A 633 18.27 -2.14 11.33
N ALA A 634 18.86 -1.15 10.66
CA ALA A 634 18.82 -1.03 9.21
C ALA A 634 19.38 -2.27 8.47
N ALA A 635 20.47 -2.86 8.96
CA ALA A 635 21.07 -4.06 8.36
C ALA A 635 20.21 -5.33 8.57
N PHE A 636 19.69 -5.53 9.78
CA PHE A 636 18.83 -6.68 10.10
C PHE A 636 17.48 -6.61 9.38
N SER A 637 16.81 -5.45 9.38
CA SER A 637 15.54 -5.25 8.65
C SER A 637 15.75 -5.46 7.15
N CYS A 638 16.79 -4.85 6.56
CA CYS A 638 17.03 -5.00 5.13
C CYS A 638 17.33 -6.45 4.72
N GLU A 639 18.13 -7.20 5.49
CA GLU A 639 18.39 -8.60 5.13
C GLU A 639 17.17 -9.50 5.32
N LEU A 640 16.38 -9.27 6.37
CA LEU A 640 15.13 -9.99 6.62
C LEU A 640 14.14 -9.76 5.48
N GLU A 641 13.92 -8.50 5.12
CA GLU A 641 12.87 -8.09 4.19
C GLU A 641 13.27 -8.27 2.73
N ALA A 642 14.50 -7.88 2.36
CA ALA A 642 15.00 -7.88 0.99
C ALA A 642 15.68 -9.19 0.58
N SER A 643 15.90 -10.14 1.51
CA SER A 643 16.51 -11.43 1.18
C SER A 643 15.76 -12.61 1.79
N ALA A 644 15.53 -12.64 3.11
CA ALA A 644 14.91 -13.81 3.74
C ALA A 644 13.43 -14.00 3.35
N TYR A 645 12.62 -12.93 3.27
CA TYR A 645 11.23 -13.05 2.81
C TYR A 645 11.11 -13.50 1.34
N PRO A 646 11.84 -12.93 0.35
CA PRO A 646 11.84 -13.45 -1.02
C PRO A 646 12.24 -14.93 -1.08
N MET A 647 13.26 -15.33 -0.32
CA MET A 647 13.72 -16.72 -0.23
C MET A 647 12.59 -17.66 0.23
N TRP A 648 11.91 -17.33 1.33
CA TRP A 648 10.83 -18.14 1.88
C TRP A 648 9.58 -18.13 1.00
N SER A 649 9.26 -16.99 0.37
CA SER A 649 8.18 -16.88 -0.61
C SER A 649 8.41 -17.83 -1.79
N ILE A 650 9.62 -17.83 -2.37
CA ILE A 650 9.99 -18.75 -3.46
C ILE A 650 9.96 -20.21 -3.00
N ILE A 651 10.50 -20.53 -1.82
CA ILE A 651 10.49 -21.89 -1.24
C ILE A 651 9.07 -22.37 -0.96
N SER A 652 8.13 -21.47 -0.63
CA SER A 652 6.73 -21.83 -0.36
C SER A 652 6.05 -22.54 -1.54
N HIS A 653 6.48 -22.24 -2.77
CA HIS A 653 5.99 -22.85 -4.02
C HIS A 653 6.68 -24.17 -4.41
N LEU A 654 7.65 -24.64 -3.62
CA LEU A 654 8.52 -25.78 -3.92
C LEU A 654 8.31 -26.95 -2.95
N GLN A 655 7.05 -27.34 -2.71
CA GLN A 655 6.69 -28.32 -1.67
C GLN A 655 6.84 -29.81 -2.04
N ASP A 656 7.07 -30.12 -3.32
CA ASP A 656 7.23 -31.51 -3.79
C ASP A 656 8.24 -31.64 -4.94
N GLY A 657 8.37 -32.86 -5.48
CA GLY A 657 9.33 -33.19 -6.54
C GLY A 657 9.06 -32.54 -7.92
N THR A 658 7.88 -31.95 -8.16
CA THR A 658 7.47 -31.40 -9.47
C THR A 658 8.45 -30.34 -9.98
N HIS A 659 8.93 -29.49 -9.08
CA HIS A 659 9.83 -28.37 -9.38
C HIS A 659 11.27 -28.60 -8.88
N ALA A 660 11.65 -29.85 -8.58
CA ALA A 660 12.97 -30.21 -8.02
C ALA A 660 14.17 -29.69 -8.84
N HIS A 661 14.04 -29.64 -10.16
CA HIS A 661 15.08 -29.11 -11.05
C HIS A 661 15.32 -27.60 -10.87
N LEU A 662 14.29 -26.82 -10.50
CA LEU A 662 14.41 -25.38 -10.22
C LEU A 662 15.10 -25.13 -8.88
N ALA A 663 14.79 -25.93 -7.85
CA ALA A 663 15.52 -25.87 -6.58
C ALA A 663 17.01 -26.21 -6.78
N LYS A 664 17.32 -27.27 -7.54
CA LYS A 664 18.71 -27.62 -7.90
C LYS A 664 19.42 -26.52 -8.70
N LYS A 665 18.70 -25.82 -9.60
CA LYS A 665 19.21 -24.64 -10.31
C LYS A 665 19.64 -23.54 -9.33
N ILE A 666 18.79 -23.15 -8.39
CA ILE A 666 19.12 -22.13 -7.38
C ILE A 666 20.29 -22.55 -6.49
N ILE A 667 20.37 -23.82 -6.09
CA ILE A 667 21.52 -24.36 -5.33
C ILE A 667 22.83 -24.19 -6.10
N ASN A 668 22.84 -24.48 -7.41
CA ASN A 668 24.03 -24.31 -8.25
C ASN A 668 24.45 -22.84 -8.36
N TYR A 669 23.50 -21.91 -8.49
CA TYR A 669 23.78 -20.47 -8.43
C TYR A 669 24.39 -20.09 -7.07
N CYS A 670 23.82 -20.54 -5.95
CA CYS A 670 24.37 -20.31 -4.61
C CYS A 670 25.82 -20.78 -4.50
N VAL A 671 26.13 -22.02 -4.89
CA VAL A 671 27.50 -22.57 -4.82
C VAL A 671 28.47 -21.78 -5.69
N THR A 672 28.04 -21.33 -6.87
CA THR A 672 28.87 -20.57 -7.82
C THR A 672 29.17 -19.17 -7.27
N THR A 673 28.14 -18.40 -6.93
CA THR A 673 28.27 -17.03 -6.41
C THR A 673 28.97 -17.00 -5.04
N LEU A 674 28.74 -18.00 -4.19
CA LEU A 674 29.47 -18.11 -2.91
C LEU A 674 30.95 -18.38 -3.13
N HIS A 675 31.33 -19.20 -4.11
CA HIS A 675 32.74 -19.43 -4.43
C HIS A 675 33.42 -18.14 -4.93
N GLU A 676 32.79 -17.43 -5.86
CA GLU A 676 33.27 -16.13 -6.36
C GLU A 676 33.40 -15.09 -5.22
N TRP A 677 32.45 -15.09 -4.28
CA TRP A 677 32.49 -14.22 -3.11
C TRP A 677 33.62 -14.59 -2.14
N LEU A 678 33.86 -15.88 -1.86
CA LEU A 678 34.98 -16.32 -1.02
C LEU A 678 36.33 -15.94 -1.63
N ASP A 679 36.48 -16.06 -2.96
CA ASP A 679 37.65 -15.54 -3.68
C ASP A 679 37.77 -14.01 -3.54
N SER A 680 36.65 -13.28 -3.60
CA SER A 680 36.60 -11.81 -3.54
C SER A 680 36.98 -11.21 -2.19
N ILE A 681 36.73 -11.95 -1.10
CA ILE A 681 37.15 -11.60 0.27
C ILE A 681 38.48 -12.28 0.68
N TYR A 682 39.16 -12.94 -0.26
CA TYR A 682 40.42 -13.67 -0.07
C TYR A 682 40.37 -14.87 0.91
N PHE A 683 39.20 -15.48 1.13
CA PHE A 683 39.05 -16.64 2.03
C PHE A 683 39.35 -17.97 1.32
N ARG A 684 40.63 -18.37 1.33
CA ARG A 684 41.15 -19.49 0.52
C ARG A 684 41.43 -20.79 1.27
N GLU A 685 41.48 -20.75 2.60
CA GLU A 685 41.71 -21.94 3.43
C GLU A 685 40.60 -22.05 4.49
N PRO A 686 40.16 -23.26 4.86
CA PRO A 686 39.12 -23.45 5.87
C PRO A 686 39.71 -23.32 7.28
N LYS A 687 40.24 -22.12 7.59
CA LYS A 687 40.91 -21.77 8.83
C LYS A 687 40.46 -20.38 9.25
N LEU A 688 40.28 -20.18 10.54
CA LEU A 688 40.06 -18.85 11.12
C LEU A 688 41.15 -18.57 12.14
N SER A 689 41.96 -17.55 11.89
CA SER A 689 42.91 -17.03 12.87
C SER A 689 42.18 -16.20 13.94
N LEU A 690 42.81 -16.05 15.10
CA LEU A 690 42.24 -15.27 16.20
C LEU A 690 42.00 -13.79 15.81
N GLU A 691 42.82 -13.24 14.92
CA GLU A 691 42.68 -11.87 14.40
C GLU A 691 41.46 -11.75 13.47
N GLU A 692 41.27 -12.69 12.53
CA GLU A 692 40.08 -12.74 11.66
C GLU A 692 38.78 -12.98 12.46
N MET A 693 38.86 -13.69 13.59
CA MET A 693 37.72 -13.90 14.49
C MET A 693 37.27 -12.63 15.23
N MET A 694 38.13 -11.59 15.31
CA MET A 694 37.74 -10.30 15.91
C MET A 694 36.79 -9.50 15.01
N GLN A 695 36.67 -9.84 13.73
CA GLN A 695 35.70 -9.25 12.81
C GLN A 695 34.60 -10.26 12.44
N ALA A 696 33.34 -9.82 12.49
CA ALA A 696 32.21 -10.62 12.06
C ALA A 696 31.12 -9.77 11.41
N SER A 697 30.51 -10.28 10.35
CA SER A 697 29.19 -9.84 9.88
C SER A 697 28.16 -10.88 10.34
N PHE A 698 26.93 -10.44 10.61
CA PHE A 698 25.78 -11.32 10.85
C PHE A 698 25.02 -11.65 9.55
N HIS A 699 25.43 -11.06 8.43
CA HIS A 699 24.64 -10.99 7.20
C HIS A 699 25.23 -11.86 6.10
N PHE A 700 24.75 -13.10 6.00
CA PHE A 700 25.18 -14.08 4.99
C PHE A 700 23.99 -14.64 4.18
N PRO A 701 23.22 -13.79 3.48
CA PRO A 701 22.05 -14.19 2.72
C PRO A 701 22.31 -15.33 1.74
N LEU A 702 23.44 -15.33 1.01
CA LEU A 702 23.75 -16.41 0.06
C LEU A 702 23.97 -17.76 0.77
N HIS A 703 24.53 -17.77 1.98
CA HIS A 703 24.65 -19.00 2.77
C HIS A 703 23.29 -19.47 3.30
N ARG A 704 22.41 -18.52 3.67
CA ARG A 704 21.02 -18.81 4.08
C ARG A 704 20.21 -19.42 2.93
N TYR A 705 20.33 -18.86 1.71
CA TYR A 705 19.76 -19.41 0.48
C TYR A 705 20.26 -20.84 0.23
N LEU A 706 21.58 -21.07 0.25
CA LEU A 706 22.14 -22.42 0.05
C LEU A 706 21.56 -23.43 1.07
N ALA A 707 21.58 -23.07 2.36
CA ALA A 707 21.09 -23.94 3.43
C ALA A 707 19.58 -24.24 3.30
N ALA A 708 18.76 -23.22 3.03
CA ALA A 708 17.32 -23.35 2.92
C ALA A 708 16.91 -24.18 1.70
N PHE A 709 17.48 -23.90 0.52
CA PHE A 709 17.18 -24.67 -0.70
C PHE A 709 17.70 -26.10 -0.64
N VAL A 710 18.90 -26.36 -0.08
CA VAL A 710 19.40 -27.74 0.14
C VAL A 710 18.47 -28.51 1.10
N CYS A 711 18.05 -27.87 2.21
CA CYS A 711 17.12 -28.48 3.15
C CYS A 711 15.77 -28.83 2.48
N GLN A 712 15.18 -27.90 1.73
CA GLN A 712 13.92 -28.13 1.01
C GLN A 712 14.07 -29.24 -0.04
N ALA A 713 15.12 -29.20 -0.85
CA ALA A 713 15.41 -30.18 -1.90
C ALA A 713 15.49 -31.62 -1.35
N VAL A 714 16.20 -31.81 -0.23
CA VAL A 714 16.38 -33.13 0.38
C VAL A 714 15.14 -33.58 1.16
N THR A 715 14.53 -32.71 1.96
CA THR A 715 13.44 -33.10 2.88
C THR A 715 12.05 -33.13 2.26
N LYS A 716 11.81 -32.41 1.16
CA LYS A 716 10.50 -32.28 0.51
C LYS A 716 10.48 -32.76 -0.95
N MET A 717 11.56 -32.51 -1.68
CA MET A 717 11.58 -32.72 -3.14
C MET A 717 12.24 -34.04 -3.57
N GLY A 718 12.75 -34.83 -2.61
CA GLY A 718 13.32 -36.16 -2.86
C GLY A 718 14.69 -36.18 -3.54
N ILE A 719 15.40 -35.05 -3.58
CA ILE A 719 16.75 -34.99 -4.16
C ILE A 719 17.76 -35.58 -3.16
N SER A 720 18.72 -36.40 -3.60
CA SER A 720 19.74 -36.92 -2.69
C SER A 720 20.71 -35.80 -2.26
N LEU A 721 21.22 -35.86 -1.03
CA LEU A 721 22.19 -34.86 -0.54
C LEU A 721 23.44 -34.80 -1.43
N SER A 722 23.90 -35.96 -1.93
CA SER A 722 25.01 -36.06 -2.90
C SER A 722 24.77 -35.33 -4.23
N ASP A 723 23.51 -35.13 -4.63
CA ASP A 723 23.16 -34.44 -5.88
C ASP A 723 23.13 -32.92 -5.76
N VAL A 724 23.23 -32.36 -4.54
CA VAL A 724 23.11 -30.93 -4.24
C VAL A 724 24.30 -30.34 -3.48
N LEU A 725 25.25 -31.17 -3.05
CA LEU A 725 26.53 -30.69 -2.50
C LEU A 725 27.46 -30.17 -3.62
N PRO A 726 28.39 -29.25 -3.32
CA PRO A 726 29.38 -28.78 -4.29
C PRO A 726 30.22 -29.92 -4.87
N SER A 727 30.31 -30.01 -6.20
CA SER A 727 31.12 -31.03 -6.89
C SER A 727 32.63 -30.93 -6.64
N ARG A 728 33.10 -29.76 -6.16
CA ARG A 728 34.50 -29.47 -5.84
C ARG A 728 34.73 -29.64 -4.33
N PRO A 729 35.57 -30.60 -3.88
CA PRO A 729 35.68 -30.98 -2.47
C PRO A 729 36.37 -29.91 -1.60
N ASP A 730 37.11 -28.99 -2.21
CA ASP A 730 37.74 -27.82 -1.60
C ASP A 730 36.73 -26.74 -1.18
N ILE A 731 35.60 -26.61 -1.87
CA ILE A 731 34.62 -25.55 -1.58
C ILE A 731 33.85 -25.83 -0.28
N LEU A 732 33.39 -27.07 -0.08
CA LEU A 732 32.46 -27.40 1.00
C LEU A 732 33.02 -27.06 2.40
N PRO A 733 34.28 -27.36 2.75
CA PRO A 733 34.89 -26.91 4.00
C PRO A 733 34.87 -25.38 4.18
N LEU A 734 35.12 -24.60 3.12
CA LEU A 734 35.10 -23.13 3.17
C LEU A 734 33.70 -22.61 3.48
N LEU A 735 32.67 -23.11 2.79
CA LEU A 735 31.26 -22.75 3.01
C LEU A 735 30.76 -23.14 4.41
N MET A 736 31.25 -24.25 4.95
CA MET A 736 30.86 -24.71 6.29
C MET A 736 31.53 -23.88 7.39
N ILE A 737 32.83 -23.58 7.28
CA ILE A 737 33.55 -22.89 8.36
C ILE A 737 33.34 -21.37 8.34
N HIS A 738 33.15 -20.74 7.18
CA HIS A 738 33.10 -19.28 7.10
C HIS A 738 32.00 -18.66 8.00
N PRO A 739 30.74 -19.15 8.03
CA PRO A 739 29.71 -18.64 8.94
C PRO A 739 30.01 -18.87 10.43
N LEU A 740 30.79 -19.90 10.77
CA LEU A 740 31.13 -20.22 12.17
C LEU A 740 31.99 -19.13 12.82
N ARG A 741 32.59 -18.21 12.05
CA ARG A 741 33.26 -17.02 12.59
C ARG A 741 32.39 -16.16 13.50
N VAL A 742 31.06 -16.27 13.38
CA VAL A 742 30.07 -15.55 14.22
C VAL A 742 30.01 -16.14 15.64
N GLN A 743 30.45 -17.38 15.84
CA GLN A 743 30.55 -17.99 17.17
C GLN A 743 31.85 -17.57 17.88
N ARG A 744 31.76 -17.29 19.18
CA ARG A 744 32.94 -17.05 20.03
C ARG A 744 33.42 -18.40 20.59
N TYR A 745 34.54 -18.92 20.07
CA TYR A 745 35.17 -20.10 20.65
C TYR A 745 36.02 -19.70 21.86
N SER A 746 35.70 -20.23 23.03
CA SER A 746 36.41 -19.98 24.29
C SER A 746 37.15 -21.24 24.75
N ASP A 747 38.15 -21.66 23.96
CA ASP A 747 39.04 -22.76 24.36
C ASP A 747 40.51 -22.30 24.34
N HIS A 748 41.13 -22.29 25.52
CA HIS A 748 42.48 -21.76 25.76
C HIS A 748 43.62 -22.68 25.28
N ARG A 749 43.34 -23.68 24.42
CA ARG A 749 44.30 -24.75 24.09
C ARG A 749 44.73 -24.85 22.64
N ASN A 750 44.04 -24.21 21.70
CA ASN A 750 44.48 -24.09 20.29
C ASN A 750 43.99 -22.76 19.69
N ASN A 751 44.91 -21.93 19.20
CA ASN A 751 44.62 -20.58 18.68
C ASN A 751 44.01 -20.55 17.25
N GLN A 752 43.43 -21.65 16.77
CA GLN A 752 42.88 -21.77 15.41
C GLN A 752 41.64 -22.68 15.39
N LEU A 753 40.60 -22.24 14.68
CA LEU A 753 39.53 -23.12 14.22
C LEU A 753 39.97 -23.76 12.88
N THR A 754 39.97 -25.09 12.86
CA THR A 754 40.18 -25.94 11.69
C THR A 754 39.11 -27.03 11.70
N VAL A 755 38.48 -27.27 10.56
CA VAL A 755 37.48 -28.33 10.34
C VAL A 755 38.16 -29.55 9.68
#